data_AF-A0A7V4PMX1-F1
#
_entry.id   AF-A0A7V4PMX1-F1
#
_cell.length_a   1.000
_cell.length_b   1.000
_cell.length_c   1.000
_cell.angle_alpha   90.00
_cell.angle_beta   90.00
_cell.angle_gamma   90.00
#
_symmetry.space_group_name_H-M   'P 1'
#
loop_
_entity.id
_entity.type
_entity.pdbx_description
1 polymer ?
#
loop_
_entity_poly.entity_id
_entity_poly.type
_entity_poly.pdbx_seq_one_letter_code
_entity_poly.pdbx_strand_id
1 'polypeptide(L)'
;TNNVAALEHGMAQYTVIQNNWGGAIDDAYLYRLDEGNLPSESKYLLVVNAANREKDWQWLLEHRKRYKGLILEDKTEEMGMLALQGPQTKEILEKMILDTRAKLPDPWRNRLRVCEIEGIRVTVTISRTGYTGEPICFELFLRKDFLRRVWERILEVGKERGIVPVGLGARDTLRLEAGLPLYGHELGMDKEGREIPVFANPSALLGVSFSPLKGEFIGRDPLRHQFEELKLRTMKGLLPPREKQFVPRRILPVAMLGRGIARSGDEVFFNGRKVGYITSGTMVPYWVFTDEGVLSEPTEEKRMRAIALAYIDADIEVGQRVEIPQRGRVLEGLIVERHLSGEAPPYARPILVQEKKPKPSMPIRSLKETAEQFVHQVIRNHQWRQRETINLIPSETTPSPLVRLLSITDPSGRYAEHRMMKALGEREVFYYQGTKLIEEVEALLIEEMRKFLGCTEVEIRVISGQMANTAVFSGYMDFLNRLDRKSEPRRILRVMNHHLGRGGHLSAQPMGALKDFVAMDPLTERPSVLPFPVLKEDLYQIDLNKTRELMESYHPELIVLGKSMILYREPVREIAEMIRDLKPRPILLYDMAHVLGLLGPFYQEPFQEGADIVTGSTHKTFFGPQRGLIGSNMSEGTEYEDLWESIVRRVFPGSVSNHHLGTLIGLLMAAYEMNTYKREYQKAVLSNAKAFARALKDQGLMVEGNPELGFTETHQVVLRVGYRRGPLLANRLEENNIIVNYQSAPDDEAFTAASCLRMGVQEMTRFGMEEEDFKQLAEYMKEIILFDRPLAQEISRFRKRFTEMKYCLPEKEASSLVSQLFEALR
;
A
#
# COMPACT_ATOMS: atom_id res chain seq x y z
N THR A 1 -14.70 -10.14 -20.91
CA THR A 1 -14.73 -11.57 -20.62
C THR A 1 -13.88 -11.78 -19.39
N ASN A 2 -14.26 -11.19 -18.27
CA ASN A 2 -13.53 -11.34 -17.02
C ASN A 2 -13.91 -12.66 -16.32
N ASN A 3 -13.29 -13.00 -15.20
CA ASN A 3 -13.68 -14.15 -14.40
C ASN A 3 -14.83 -13.79 -13.45
N VAL A 4 -16.06 -14.15 -13.80
CA VAL A 4 -17.23 -13.89 -12.93
C VAL A 4 -17.18 -14.69 -11.63
N ALA A 5 -16.57 -15.88 -11.64
CA ALA A 5 -16.44 -16.71 -10.44
C ALA A 5 -15.53 -16.06 -9.37
N ALA A 6 -14.62 -15.18 -9.78
CA ALA A 6 -13.77 -14.39 -8.89
C ALA A 6 -14.47 -13.17 -8.26
N LEU A 7 -15.67 -12.83 -8.72
CA LEU A 7 -16.38 -11.64 -8.29
C LEU A 7 -17.11 -11.92 -6.98
N GLU A 8 -16.56 -11.41 -5.88
CA GLU A 8 -17.17 -11.50 -4.55
C GLU A 8 -18.44 -10.64 -4.42
N HIS A 9 -19.26 -10.96 -3.42
CA HIS A 9 -20.44 -10.18 -3.07
C HIS A 9 -20.07 -8.73 -2.78
N GLY A 10 -20.92 -7.79 -3.20
CA GLY A 10 -20.62 -6.39 -2.97
C GLY A 10 -19.47 -5.87 -3.83
N MET A 11 -19.15 -6.51 -4.96
CA MET A 11 -18.12 -6.07 -5.89
C MET A 11 -18.59 -5.90 -7.33
N ALA A 12 -17.79 -5.13 -8.08
CA ALA A 12 -17.95 -4.96 -9.52
C ALA A 12 -16.66 -5.25 -10.29
N GLN A 13 -16.76 -5.47 -11.59
CA GLN A 13 -15.60 -5.61 -12.47
C GLN A 13 -15.87 -5.15 -13.89
N TYR A 14 -14.83 -4.59 -14.51
CA TYR A 14 -14.79 -4.32 -15.94
C TYR A 14 -14.73 -5.64 -16.72
N THR A 15 -15.44 -5.73 -17.84
CA THR A 15 -15.45 -6.91 -18.70
C THR A 15 -15.74 -6.52 -20.15
N VAL A 16 -15.11 -7.21 -21.10
CA VAL A 16 -15.44 -7.10 -22.53
C VAL A 16 -16.53 -8.10 -22.94
N ILE A 17 -17.48 -7.72 -23.79
CA ILE A 17 -18.33 -8.65 -24.53
C ILE A 17 -17.65 -8.90 -25.87
N GLN A 18 -17.11 -10.09 -26.05
CA GLN A 18 -16.25 -10.46 -27.18
C GLN A 18 -17.00 -11.30 -28.22
N ASN A 19 -16.57 -11.24 -29.47
CA ASN A 19 -17.04 -12.11 -30.54
C ASN A 19 -16.15 -13.35 -30.72
N ASN A 20 -16.44 -14.18 -31.74
CA ASN A 20 -15.69 -15.40 -32.04
C ASN A 20 -14.26 -15.15 -32.53
N TRP A 21 -13.93 -13.93 -32.96
CA TRP A 21 -12.65 -13.57 -33.60
C TRP A 21 -11.73 -12.75 -32.69
N GLY A 22 -12.13 -12.51 -31.45
CA GLY A 22 -11.37 -11.72 -30.48
C GLY A 22 -11.50 -10.21 -30.64
N GLY A 23 -12.52 -9.74 -31.37
CA GLY A 23 -12.98 -8.36 -31.38
C GLY A 23 -14.03 -8.10 -30.28
N ALA A 24 -14.25 -6.83 -29.97
CA ALA A 24 -15.28 -6.40 -29.01
C ALA A 24 -16.63 -6.19 -29.68
N ILE A 25 -17.68 -6.87 -29.20
CA ILE A 25 -19.08 -6.49 -29.43
C ILE A 25 -19.42 -5.24 -28.63
N ASP A 26 -19.00 -5.20 -27.36
CA ASP A 26 -19.04 -4.01 -26.50
C ASP A 26 -18.08 -4.18 -25.31
N ASP A 27 -17.87 -3.12 -24.54
CA ASP A 27 -17.34 -3.21 -23.18
C ASP A 27 -18.45 -2.97 -22.15
N ALA A 28 -18.30 -3.54 -20.94
CA ALA A 28 -19.34 -3.54 -19.93
C ALA A 28 -18.77 -3.56 -18.51
N TYR A 29 -19.64 -3.26 -17.55
CA TYR A 29 -19.36 -3.40 -16.13
C TYR A 29 -20.34 -4.39 -15.50
N LEU A 30 -19.83 -5.40 -14.80
CA LEU A 30 -20.63 -6.41 -14.12
C LEU A 30 -20.58 -6.18 -12.61
N TYR A 31 -21.75 -6.06 -11.99
CA TYR A 31 -21.95 -5.88 -10.56
C TYR A 31 -22.59 -7.14 -9.97
N ARG A 32 -22.13 -7.56 -8.80
CA ARG A 32 -22.72 -8.67 -8.03
C ARG A 32 -23.56 -8.10 -6.87
N LEU A 33 -24.88 -8.24 -6.98
CA LEU A 33 -25.88 -7.54 -6.16
C LEU A 33 -26.48 -8.37 -5.02
N ASP A 34 -26.19 -9.67 -4.94
CA ASP A 34 -26.77 -10.55 -3.94
C ASP A 34 -26.29 -10.23 -2.50
N GLU A 35 -27.25 -10.12 -1.58
CA GLU A 35 -27.04 -9.98 -0.13
C GLU A 35 -27.15 -11.39 0.52
N GLY A 36 -26.20 -12.31 0.26
CA GLY A 36 -26.18 -13.62 0.93
C GLY A 36 -25.37 -14.72 0.25
N ASN A 37 -24.98 -15.76 1.01
CA ASN A 37 -24.05 -16.83 0.60
C ASN A 37 -24.65 -18.00 -0.21
N LEU A 38 -25.84 -17.88 -0.80
CA LEU A 38 -26.49 -19.00 -1.50
C LEU A 38 -26.25 -18.96 -3.03
N PRO A 39 -25.58 -19.95 -3.62
CA PRO A 39 -25.30 -20.02 -5.07
C PRO A 39 -26.54 -20.10 -5.97
N SER A 40 -27.70 -20.46 -5.42
CA SER A 40 -28.93 -20.71 -6.19
C SER A 40 -29.71 -19.45 -6.58
N GLU A 41 -29.35 -18.27 -6.06
CA GLU A 41 -30.02 -16.99 -6.37
C GLU A 41 -29.03 -15.83 -6.62
N SER A 42 -27.87 -16.11 -7.23
CA SER A 42 -26.89 -15.05 -7.52
C SER A 42 -27.46 -14.01 -8.50
N LYS A 43 -27.56 -12.76 -8.05
CA LYS A 43 -28.07 -11.62 -8.82
C LYS A 43 -26.93 -10.76 -9.33
N TYR A 44 -26.90 -10.56 -10.64
CA TYR A 44 -25.92 -9.70 -11.29
C TYR A 44 -26.61 -8.57 -12.05
N LEU A 45 -25.96 -7.42 -12.09
CA LEU A 45 -26.33 -6.31 -12.96
C LEU A 45 -25.20 -6.09 -13.96
N LEU A 46 -25.52 -6.22 -15.25
CA LEU A 46 -24.60 -5.92 -16.34
C LEU A 46 -24.97 -4.56 -16.93
N VAL A 47 -24.05 -3.61 -16.85
CA VAL A 47 -24.20 -2.27 -17.44
C VAL A 47 -23.43 -2.24 -18.75
N VAL A 48 -24.14 -2.01 -19.86
CA VAL A 48 -23.61 -1.92 -21.23
C VAL A 48 -23.74 -0.49 -21.76
N ASN A 49 -23.12 -0.19 -22.91
CA ASN A 49 -23.28 1.12 -23.52
C ASN A 49 -24.71 1.30 -24.05
N ALA A 50 -25.36 2.42 -23.68
CA ALA A 50 -26.77 2.67 -24.02
C ALA A 50 -27.07 2.61 -25.53
N ALA A 51 -26.13 3.09 -26.37
CA ALA A 51 -26.27 3.04 -27.83
C ALA A 51 -26.16 1.61 -28.41
N ASN A 52 -25.56 0.68 -27.67
CA ASN A 52 -25.35 -0.71 -28.07
C ASN A 52 -26.40 -1.68 -27.50
N ARG A 53 -27.34 -1.21 -26.65
CA ARG A 53 -28.34 -2.04 -25.93
C ARG A 53 -28.93 -3.17 -26.77
N GLU A 54 -29.52 -2.85 -27.92
CA GLU A 54 -30.22 -3.83 -28.75
C GLU A 54 -29.26 -4.90 -29.29
N LYS A 55 -28.08 -4.49 -29.74
CA LYS A 55 -27.02 -5.37 -30.25
C LYS A 55 -26.52 -6.32 -29.16
N ASP A 56 -26.26 -5.79 -27.96
CA ASP A 56 -25.76 -6.58 -26.84
C ASP A 56 -26.83 -7.53 -26.31
N TRP A 57 -28.09 -7.08 -26.24
CA TRP A 57 -29.22 -7.89 -25.82
C TRP A 57 -29.47 -9.07 -26.76
N GLN A 58 -29.47 -8.83 -28.08
CA GLN A 58 -29.61 -9.88 -29.08
C GLN A 58 -28.46 -10.89 -29.00
N TRP A 59 -27.22 -10.41 -28.87
CA TRP A 59 -26.05 -11.25 -28.68
C TRP A 59 -26.16 -12.15 -27.44
N LEU A 60 -26.58 -11.58 -26.31
CA LEU A 60 -26.76 -12.33 -25.06
C LEU A 60 -27.90 -13.35 -25.17
N LEU A 61 -29.04 -13.00 -25.79
CA LEU A 61 -30.16 -13.91 -26.00
C LEU A 61 -29.81 -15.10 -26.90
N GLU A 62 -29.02 -14.87 -27.95
CA GLU A 62 -28.53 -15.93 -28.82
C GLU A 62 -27.72 -16.96 -28.02
N HIS A 63 -26.80 -16.48 -27.18
CA HIS A 63 -25.90 -17.32 -26.40
C HIS A 63 -26.53 -17.90 -25.12
N ARG A 64 -27.55 -17.24 -24.57
CA ARG A 64 -28.34 -17.71 -23.42
C ARG A 64 -28.87 -19.13 -23.63
N LYS A 65 -29.18 -19.51 -24.87
CA LYS A 65 -29.69 -20.84 -25.23
C LYS A 65 -28.78 -22.00 -24.76
N ARG A 66 -27.49 -21.73 -24.51
CA ARG A 66 -26.50 -22.69 -24.01
C ARG A 66 -26.60 -22.96 -22.49
N TYR A 67 -27.32 -22.12 -21.74
CA TYR A 67 -27.32 -22.13 -20.28
C TYR A 67 -28.74 -22.34 -19.73
N LYS A 68 -29.00 -23.55 -19.22
CA LYS A 68 -30.25 -23.87 -18.52
C LYS A 68 -30.30 -23.11 -17.18
N GLY A 69 -31.43 -22.46 -16.88
CA GLY A 69 -31.62 -21.71 -15.63
C GLY A 69 -31.10 -20.26 -15.64
N LEU A 70 -30.42 -19.82 -16.71
CA LEU A 70 -30.04 -18.40 -16.85
C LEU A 70 -31.27 -17.56 -17.20
N ILE A 71 -31.60 -16.62 -16.32
CA ILE A 71 -32.64 -15.62 -16.52
C ILE A 71 -31.94 -14.31 -16.89
N LEU A 72 -32.36 -13.72 -18.01
CA LEU A 72 -31.93 -12.38 -18.43
C LEU A 72 -33.17 -11.49 -18.43
N GLU A 73 -33.04 -10.31 -17.82
CA GLU A 73 -34.09 -9.29 -17.78
C GLU A 73 -33.49 -7.97 -18.28
N ASP A 74 -34.18 -7.30 -19.20
CA ASP A 74 -33.83 -5.93 -19.57
C ASP A 74 -34.51 -4.97 -18.59
N LYS A 75 -33.70 -4.35 -17.73
CA LYS A 75 -34.14 -3.38 -16.71
C LYS A 75 -33.86 -1.93 -17.10
N THR A 76 -33.48 -1.67 -18.35
CA THR A 76 -33.10 -0.33 -18.84
C THR A 76 -34.20 0.71 -18.60
N GLU A 77 -35.47 0.34 -18.79
CA GLU A 77 -36.62 1.23 -18.63
C GLU A 77 -37.16 1.29 -17.18
N GLU A 78 -36.58 0.53 -16.24
CA GLU A 78 -37.01 0.45 -14.83
C GLU A 78 -36.00 1.11 -13.87
N MET A 79 -34.72 1.11 -14.23
CA MET A 79 -33.61 1.56 -13.39
C MET A 79 -32.89 2.77 -14.00
N GLY A 80 -32.57 3.74 -13.15
CA GLY A 80 -31.69 4.86 -13.50
C GLY A 80 -30.32 4.73 -12.84
N MET A 81 -29.31 5.30 -13.50
CA MET A 81 -27.96 5.40 -12.99
C MET A 81 -27.53 6.87 -12.91
N LEU A 82 -27.04 7.31 -11.76
CA LEU A 82 -26.39 8.61 -11.59
C LEU A 82 -24.89 8.40 -11.34
N ALA A 83 -24.06 9.07 -12.14
CA ALA A 83 -22.62 9.10 -11.94
C ALA A 83 -22.24 10.39 -11.22
N LEU A 84 -21.73 10.28 -9.99
CA LEU A 84 -21.28 11.39 -9.17
C LEU A 84 -19.75 11.37 -9.11
N GLN A 85 -19.12 12.36 -9.74
CA GLN A 85 -17.69 12.37 -10.06
C GLN A 85 -17.00 13.60 -9.46
N GLY A 86 -15.81 13.41 -8.91
CA GLY A 86 -14.96 14.50 -8.44
C GLY A 86 -14.58 14.45 -6.96
N PRO A 87 -13.70 15.36 -6.53
CA PRO A 87 -13.01 15.30 -5.23
C PRO A 87 -13.91 15.45 -4.01
N GLN A 88 -15.07 16.10 -4.15
CA GLN A 88 -15.98 16.43 -3.03
C GLN A 88 -17.18 15.48 -2.95
N THR A 89 -17.24 14.47 -3.81
CA THR A 89 -18.42 13.59 -3.95
C THR A 89 -18.71 12.74 -2.74
N LYS A 90 -17.67 12.27 -2.04
CA LYS A 90 -17.79 11.50 -0.78
C LYS A 90 -18.57 12.30 0.27
N GLU A 91 -18.14 13.54 0.51
CA GLU A 91 -18.73 14.40 1.52
C GLU A 91 -20.18 14.81 1.16
N ILE A 92 -20.48 14.98 -0.14
CA ILE A 92 -21.86 15.23 -0.60
C ILE A 92 -22.76 14.03 -0.28
N LEU A 93 -22.31 12.81 -0.56
CA LEU A 93 -23.09 11.61 -0.27
C LEU A 93 -23.25 11.34 1.22
N GLU A 94 -22.20 11.54 2.02
CA GLU A 94 -22.26 11.34 3.48
C GLU A 94 -23.32 12.22 4.15
N LYS A 95 -23.55 13.45 3.63
CA LYS A 95 -24.63 14.33 4.12
C LYS A 95 -26.04 13.84 3.76
N MET A 96 -26.17 12.96 2.77
CA MET A 96 -27.47 12.49 2.25
C MET A 96 -27.88 11.13 2.82
N ILE A 97 -26.95 10.36 3.39
CA ILE A 97 -27.21 9.04 3.95
C ILE A 97 -27.77 9.20 5.37
N LEU A 98 -29.03 8.79 5.56
CA LEU A 98 -29.81 9.05 6.78
C LEU A 98 -29.40 8.13 7.96
N ASP A 99 -28.80 6.99 7.68
CA ASP A 99 -28.40 6.03 8.71
C ASP A 99 -26.92 6.21 9.08
N THR A 100 -26.68 6.73 10.28
CA THR A 100 -25.34 6.86 10.89
C THR A 100 -24.59 5.51 11.01
N ARG A 101 -25.26 4.36 10.82
CA ARG A 101 -24.65 3.02 10.77
C ARG A 101 -24.47 2.47 9.35
N ALA A 102 -25.15 3.04 8.34
CA ALA A 102 -24.91 2.74 6.94
C ALA A 102 -23.78 3.62 6.38
N LYS A 103 -22.53 3.34 6.79
CA LYS A 103 -21.35 3.97 6.16
C LYS A 103 -21.38 3.75 4.64
N LEU A 104 -20.76 4.65 3.89
CA LEU A 104 -20.40 4.41 2.48
C LEU A 104 -19.69 3.05 2.30
N PRO A 105 -19.62 2.50 1.07
CA PRO A 105 -18.81 1.31 0.81
C PRO A 105 -17.40 1.45 1.38
N ASP A 106 -16.70 0.33 1.61
CA ASP A 106 -15.27 0.40 1.90
C ASP A 106 -14.57 1.20 0.80
N PRO A 107 -13.57 2.03 1.14
CA PRO A 107 -12.97 2.99 0.21
C PRO A 107 -12.14 2.31 -0.92
N TRP A 108 -12.17 0.99 -0.99
CA TRP A 108 -11.50 0.19 -2.01
C TRP A 108 -12.24 0.22 -3.34
N ARG A 109 -11.48 0.06 -4.42
CA ARG A 109 -12.00 0.05 -5.79
C ARG A 109 -13.06 -1.05 -5.98
N ASN A 110 -14.09 -0.74 -6.79
CA ASN A 110 -15.18 -1.64 -7.16
C ASN A 110 -15.98 -2.21 -5.97
N ARG A 111 -16.19 -1.45 -4.89
CA ARG A 111 -17.04 -1.88 -3.76
C ARG A 111 -18.43 -1.27 -3.87
N LEU A 112 -19.46 -2.08 -3.67
CA LEU A 112 -20.85 -1.62 -3.63
C LEU A 112 -21.50 -1.91 -2.29
N ARG A 113 -22.46 -1.07 -1.94
CA ARG A 113 -23.29 -1.19 -0.74
C ARG A 113 -24.67 -0.64 -1.03
N VAL A 114 -25.68 -1.25 -0.43
CA VAL A 114 -27.02 -0.67 -0.40
C VAL A 114 -27.07 0.35 0.74
N CYS A 115 -27.45 1.58 0.40
CA CYS A 115 -27.63 2.70 1.31
C CYS A 115 -29.08 3.19 1.23
N GLU A 116 -29.52 3.92 2.26
CA GLU A 116 -30.79 4.63 2.24
C GLU A 116 -30.54 6.14 2.12
N ILE A 117 -31.13 6.75 1.11
CA ILE A 117 -31.07 8.19 0.82
C ILE A 117 -32.51 8.70 0.80
N GLU A 118 -32.88 9.60 1.71
CA GLU A 118 -34.21 10.22 1.72
C GLU A 118 -35.40 9.21 1.77
N GLY A 119 -35.22 8.08 2.48
CA GLY A 119 -36.20 6.99 2.54
C GLY A 119 -36.19 6.05 1.33
N ILE A 120 -35.21 6.21 0.43
CA ILE A 120 -35.12 5.45 -0.83
C ILE A 120 -33.92 4.51 -0.74
N ARG A 121 -34.16 3.24 -1.05
CA ARG A 121 -33.11 2.23 -1.20
C ARG A 121 -32.31 2.50 -2.47
N VAL A 122 -31.02 2.78 -2.32
CA VAL A 122 -30.08 3.09 -3.42
C VAL A 122 -28.88 2.16 -3.32
N THR A 123 -28.55 1.47 -4.39
CA THR A 123 -27.27 0.75 -4.47
C THR A 123 -26.19 1.73 -4.87
N VAL A 124 -25.25 1.99 -3.96
CA VAL A 124 -24.13 2.91 -4.13
C VAL A 124 -22.84 2.12 -4.34
N THR A 125 -22.12 2.41 -5.40
CA THR A 125 -20.80 1.82 -5.66
C THR A 125 -19.71 2.87 -5.49
N ILE A 126 -18.75 2.67 -4.57
CA ILE A 126 -17.43 3.32 -4.62
C ILE A 126 -16.63 2.51 -5.61
N SER A 127 -16.74 2.92 -6.85
CA SER A 127 -16.13 2.15 -7.90
C SER A 127 -14.68 2.58 -8.08
N ARG A 128 -14.37 3.89 -8.00
CA ARG A 128 -13.21 4.45 -8.71
C ARG A 128 -13.18 3.99 -10.19
N THR A 129 -14.36 3.75 -10.78
CA THR A 129 -14.58 3.25 -12.17
C THR A 129 -15.39 4.22 -12.98
N GLY A 130 -15.54 5.46 -12.51
CA GLY A 130 -16.08 6.53 -13.32
C GLY A 130 -15.30 6.60 -14.63
N TYR A 131 -16.04 6.81 -15.72
CA TYR A 131 -15.50 6.99 -17.07
C TYR A 131 -14.85 8.38 -17.24
N THR A 132 -14.10 8.81 -16.21
CA THR A 132 -13.56 10.16 -16.03
C THR A 132 -12.10 10.16 -15.55
N GLY A 133 -11.61 9.06 -14.97
CA GLY A 133 -10.28 8.98 -14.36
C GLY A 133 -10.17 9.62 -12.97
N GLU A 134 -11.28 10.12 -12.41
CA GLU A 134 -11.29 10.66 -11.04
C GLU A 134 -11.01 9.56 -10.01
N PRO A 135 -10.16 9.83 -9.00
CA PRO A 135 -9.80 8.83 -8.00
C PRO A 135 -10.93 8.55 -7.01
N ILE A 136 -11.87 9.48 -6.86
CA ILE A 136 -13.05 9.35 -6.02
C ILE A 136 -14.28 9.59 -6.89
N CYS A 137 -15.06 8.53 -7.05
CA CYS A 137 -16.32 8.60 -7.78
C CYS A 137 -17.29 7.52 -7.34
N PHE A 138 -18.56 7.84 -7.51
CA PHE A 138 -19.68 7.01 -7.10
C PHE A 138 -20.66 6.83 -8.25
N GLU A 139 -21.23 5.64 -8.31
CA GLU A 139 -22.35 5.32 -9.19
C GLU A 139 -23.52 4.86 -8.33
N LEU A 140 -24.68 5.49 -8.55
CA LEU A 140 -25.90 5.25 -7.81
C LEU A 140 -26.91 4.59 -8.72
N PHE A 141 -27.38 3.41 -8.33
CA PHE A 141 -28.42 2.65 -9.02
C PHE A 141 -29.70 2.66 -8.19
N LEU A 142 -30.80 3.08 -8.81
CA LEU A 142 -32.11 3.21 -8.17
C LEU A 142 -33.24 3.10 -9.19
N ARG A 143 -34.46 2.86 -8.69
CA ARG A 143 -35.66 2.87 -9.54
C ARG A 143 -35.86 4.24 -10.19
N LYS A 144 -36.27 4.24 -11.47
CA LYS A 144 -36.46 5.46 -12.26
C LYS A 144 -37.38 6.49 -11.59
N ASP A 145 -38.40 6.03 -10.86
CA ASP A 145 -39.42 6.88 -10.23
C ASP A 145 -38.81 7.83 -9.19
N PHE A 146 -37.65 7.47 -8.62
CA PHE A 146 -36.94 8.26 -7.63
C PHE A 146 -35.72 9.01 -8.20
N LEU A 147 -35.37 8.77 -9.47
CA LEU A 147 -34.14 9.29 -10.08
C LEU A 147 -34.08 10.82 -10.00
N ARG A 148 -35.17 11.49 -10.37
CA ARG A 148 -35.28 12.95 -10.35
C ARG A 148 -35.12 13.51 -8.93
N ARG A 149 -35.78 12.88 -7.94
CA ARG A 149 -35.73 13.32 -6.53
C ARG A 149 -34.31 13.24 -5.99
N VAL A 150 -33.62 12.11 -6.23
CA VAL A 150 -32.23 11.93 -5.77
C VAL A 150 -31.28 12.87 -6.52
N TRP A 151 -31.47 13.07 -7.83
CA TRP A 151 -30.69 14.02 -8.64
C TRP A 151 -30.81 15.47 -8.13
N GLU A 152 -32.04 15.95 -7.93
CA GLU A 152 -32.30 17.30 -7.42
C GLU A 152 -31.70 17.48 -6.02
N ARG A 153 -31.77 16.45 -5.17
CA ARG A 153 -31.17 16.47 -3.84
C ARG A 153 -29.64 16.54 -3.86
N ILE A 154 -28.99 15.77 -4.75
CA ILE A 154 -27.54 15.83 -4.95
C ILE A 154 -27.12 17.25 -5.36
N LEU A 155 -27.86 17.88 -6.28
CA LEU A 155 -27.59 19.25 -6.71
C LEU A 155 -27.79 20.26 -5.59
N GLU A 156 -28.83 20.10 -4.77
CA GLU A 156 -29.10 20.95 -3.63
C GLU A 156 -27.97 20.88 -2.59
N VAL A 157 -27.62 19.67 -2.14
CA VAL A 157 -26.59 19.44 -1.10
C VAL A 157 -25.19 19.82 -1.60
N GLY A 158 -24.89 19.57 -2.87
CA GLY A 158 -23.60 19.87 -3.49
C GLY A 158 -23.45 21.30 -3.99
N LYS A 159 -24.49 22.14 -3.95
CA LYS A 159 -24.49 23.49 -4.55
C LYS A 159 -23.34 24.37 -4.05
N GLU A 160 -23.15 24.42 -2.73
CA GLU A 160 -22.07 25.18 -2.09
C GLU A 160 -20.68 24.59 -2.37
N ARG A 161 -20.63 23.37 -2.90
CA ARG A 161 -19.41 22.63 -3.28
C ARG A 161 -19.20 22.63 -4.79
N GLY A 162 -19.90 23.50 -5.53
CA GLY A 162 -19.69 23.64 -6.97
C GLY A 162 -20.14 22.43 -7.80
N ILE A 163 -21.06 21.61 -7.29
CA ILE A 163 -21.64 20.54 -8.11
C ILE A 163 -22.37 21.14 -9.31
N VAL A 164 -22.18 20.52 -10.47
CA VAL A 164 -22.84 20.94 -11.70
C VAL A 164 -23.32 19.73 -12.49
N PRO A 165 -24.47 19.83 -13.17
CA PRO A 165 -24.89 18.80 -14.11
C PRO A 165 -23.99 18.80 -15.34
N VAL A 166 -23.47 17.64 -15.72
CA VAL A 166 -22.59 17.49 -16.87
C VAL A 166 -23.21 16.58 -17.93
N GLY A 167 -23.07 16.96 -19.20
CA GLY A 167 -23.57 16.19 -20.34
C GLY A 167 -22.51 15.28 -20.96
N LEU A 168 -22.89 14.60 -22.05
CA LEU A 168 -22.03 13.62 -22.73
C LEU A 168 -20.73 14.22 -23.29
N GLY A 169 -20.72 15.49 -23.71
CA GLY A 169 -19.51 16.14 -24.21
C GLY A 169 -18.41 16.25 -23.15
N ALA A 170 -18.76 16.57 -21.91
CA ALA A 170 -17.80 16.60 -20.81
C ALA A 170 -17.25 15.19 -20.51
N ARG A 171 -18.14 14.19 -20.46
CA ARG A 171 -17.74 12.78 -20.29
C ARG A 171 -16.76 12.32 -21.38
N ASP A 172 -16.99 12.68 -22.64
CA ASP A 172 -16.10 12.33 -23.75
C ASP A 172 -14.71 12.99 -23.63
N THR A 173 -14.63 14.21 -23.07
CA THR A 173 -13.32 14.81 -22.76
C THR A 173 -12.58 14.11 -21.61
N LEU A 174 -13.30 13.76 -20.53
CA LEU A 174 -12.70 13.17 -19.34
C LEU A 174 -12.22 11.74 -19.59
N ARG A 175 -13.00 10.92 -20.32
CA ARG A 175 -12.59 9.56 -20.69
C ARG A 175 -11.36 9.56 -21.57
N LEU A 176 -11.25 10.52 -22.49
CA LEU A 176 -10.10 10.66 -23.37
C LEU A 176 -8.85 11.02 -22.56
N GLU A 177 -8.99 11.93 -21.61
CA GLU A 177 -7.93 12.32 -20.69
C GLU A 177 -7.50 11.16 -19.78
N ALA A 178 -8.45 10.35 -19.32
CA ALA A 178 -8.18 9.11 -18.59
C ALA A 178 -7.61 7.97 -19.48
N GLY A 179 -7.61 8.13 -20.80
CA GLY A 179 -7.17 7.11 -21.75
C GLY A 179 -8.12 5.91 -21.89
N LEU A 180 -9.40 6.08 -21.55
CA LEU A 180 -10.42 5.02 -21.59
C LEU A 180 -11.00 4.86 -23.02
N PRO A 181 -11.15 3.62 -23.51
CA PRO A 181 -11.70 3.36 -24.84
C PRO A 181 -13.18 3.68 -24.93
N LEU A 182 -13.63 4.18 -26.08
CA LEU A 182 -15.04 4.27 -26.45
C LEU A 182 -15.37 3.32 -27.61
N TYR A 183 -16.48 2.60 -27.52
CA TYR A 183 -16.98 1.79 -28.63
C TYR A 183 -17.26 2.64 -29.87
N GLY A 184 -16.83 2.15 -31.03
CA GLY A 184 -16.87 2.88 -32.30
C GLY A 184 -15.66 3.79 -32.55
N HIS A 185 -14.76 3.93 -31.57
CA HIS A 185 -13.53 4.71 -31.69
C HIS A 185 -12.28 3.86 -31.43
N GLU A 186 -12.15 3.32 -30.21
CA GLU A 186 -11.01 2.50 -29.78
C GLU A 186 -11.37 1.01 -29.66
N LEU A 187 -12.65 0.67 -29.79
CA LEU A 187 -13.21 -0.69 -29.80
C LEU A 187 -14.23 -0.82 -30.94
N GLY A 188 -14.44 -2.04 -31.43
CA GLY A 188 -15.36 -2.31 -32.55
C GLY A 188 -14.63 -2.31 -33.89
N MET A 189 -15.19 -1.63 -34.89
CA MET A 189 -14.63 -1.60 -36.25
C MET A 189 -13.70 -0.38 -36.43
N ASP A 190 -12.57 -0.59 -37.11
CA ASP A 190 -11.68 0.45 -37.58
C ASP A 190 -12.28 1.22 -38.77
N LYS A 191 -11.66 2.33 -39.16
CA LYS A 191 -12.15 3.16 -40.30
C LYS A 191 -12.14 2.43 -41.65
N GLU A 192 -11.44 1.31 -41.75
CA GLU A 192 -11.38 0.44 -42.93
C GLU A 192 -12.37 -0.73 -42.84
N GLY A 193 -13.23 -0.79 -41.81
CA GLY A 193 -14.25 -1.83 -41.61
C GLY A 193 -13.71 -3.15 -41.06
N ARG A 194 -12.49 -3.16 -40.51
CA ARG A 194 -11.89 -4.34 -39.86
C ARG A 194 -12.05 -4.25 -38.36
N GLU A 195 -12.19 -5.39 -37.70
CA GLU A 195 -12.27 -5.41 -36.24
C GLU A 195 -10.96 -4.96 -35.59
N ILE A 196 -11.07 -4.07 -34.61
CA ILE A 196 -9.97 -3.69 -33.72
C ILE A 196 -9.77 -4.84 -32.71
N PRO A 197 -8.57 -5.44 -32.62
CA PRO A 197 -8.26 -6.45 -31.63
C PRO A 197 -8.46 -5.92 -30.20
N VAL A 198 -9.09 -6.69 -29.31
CA VAL A 198 -9.33 -6.25 -27.92
C VAL A 198 -8.03 -5.82 -27.21
N PHE A 199 -6.94 -6.57 -27.35
CA PHE A 199 -5.64 -6.21 -26.74
C PHE A 199 -4.88 -5.10 -27.47
N ALA A 200 -5.43 -4.53 -28.54
CA ALA A 200 -4.94 -3.23 -29.03
C ALA A 200 -5.13 -2.15 -27.95
N ASN A 201 -6.14 -2.30 -27.08
CA ASN A 201 -6.38 -1.40 -25.97
C ASN A 201 -5.77 -1.92 -24.65
N PRO A 202 -4.99 -1.12 -23.91
CA PRO A 202 -4.43 -1.53 -22.62
C PRO A 202 -5.45 -1.98 -21.56
N SER A 203 -6.68 -1.43 -21.57
CA SER A 203 -7.73 -1.81 -20.63
C SER A 203 -8.17 -3.28 -20.74
N ALA A 204 -7.87 -3.95 -21.86
CA ALA A 204 -8.13 -5.37 -22.04
C ALA A 204 -7.49 -6.24 -20.95
N LEU A 205 -6.33 -5.84 -20.41
CA LEU A 205 -5.65 -6.52 -19.30
C LEU A 205 -6.50 -6.58 -18.03
N LEU A 206 -7.47 -5.67 -17.87
CA LEU A 206 -8.42 -5.65 -16.75
C LEU A 206 -9.73 -6.37 -17.07
N GLY A 207 -10.07 -6.53 -18.35
CA GLY A 207 -11.39 -7.00 -18.81
C GLY A 207 -11.40 -8.42 -19.40
N VAL A 208 -10.24 -9.05 -19.55
CA VAL A 208 -10.07 -10.40 -20.12
C VAL A 208 -9.26 -11.27 -19.15
N SER A 209 -9.85 -12.41 -18.80
CA SER A 209 -9.24 -13.42 -17.93
C SER A 209 -9.05 -14.73 -18.69
N PHE A 210 -7.87 -15.33 -18.54
CA PHE A 210 -7.53 -16.64 -19.12
C PHE A 210 -7.47 -17.76 -18.07
N SER A 211 -7.91 -17.50 -16.83
CA SER A 211 -7.96 -18.47 -15.75
C SER A 211 -8.34 -19.87 -16.27
N PRO A 212 -7.54 -20.90 -15.94
CA PRO A 212 -7.85 -22.28 -16.31
C PRO A 212 -9.25 -22.70 -15.83
N LEU A 213 -9.72 -22.15 -14.71
CA LEU A 213 -11.03 -22.46 -14.13
C LEU A 213 -12.21 -22.01 -15.01
N LYS A 214 -12.01 -21.04 -15.91
CA LYS A 214 -13.04 -20.59 -16.83
C LYS A 214 -13.33 -21.59 -17.95
N GLY A 215 -12.41 -22.54 -18.22
CA GLY A 215 -12.50 -23.42 -19.37
C GLY A 215 -12.64 -22.66 -20.70
N GLU A 216 -13.32 -23.27 -21.67
CA GLU A 216 -13.55 -22.67 -22.99
C GLU A 216 -14.63 -21.58 -22.95
N PHE A 217 -14.39 -20.49 -23.68
CA PHE A 217 -15.34 -19.40 -23.86
C PHE A 217 -15.23 -18.79 -25.26
N ILE A 218 -16.28 -18.09 -25.70
CA ILE A 218 -16.37 -17.49 -27.04
C ILE A 218 -15.14 -16.60 -27.32
N GLY A 219 -14.42 -16.83 -28.41
CA GLY A 219 -13.25 -16.03 -28.76
C GLY A 219 -12.01 -16.21 -27.86
N ARG A 220 -11.97 -17.24 -26.99
CA ARG A 220 -10.82 -17.51 -26.09
C ARG A 220 -9.50 -17.63 -26.86
N ASP A 221 -9.46 -18.43 -27.92
CA ASP A 221 -8.23 -18.69 -28.67
C ASP A 221 -7.68 -17.44 -29.39
N PRO A 222 -8.48 -16.68 -30.17
CA PRO A 222 -8.02 -15.41 -30.73
C PRO A 222 -7.55 -14.40 -29.68
N LEU A 223 -8.27 -14.26 -28.55
CA LEU A 223 -7.85 -13.38 -27.46
C LEU A 223 -6.52 -13.85 -26.85
N ARG A 224 -6.32 -15.16 -26.69
CA ARG A 224 -5.07 -15.72 -26.17
C ARG A 224 -3.90 -15.42 -27.11
N HIS A 225 -4.09 -15.56 -28.43
CA HIS A 225 -3.04 -15.20 -29.39
C HIS A 225 -2.70 -13.71 -29.36
N GLN A 226 -3.70 -12.83 -29.23
CA GLN A 226 -3.48 -11.40 -29.05
C GLN A 226 -2.66 -11.10 -27.77
N PHE A 227 -2.98 -11.76 -26.66
CA PHE A 227 -2.27 -11.60 -25.38
C PHE A 227 -0.82 -12.09 -25.44
N GLU A 228 -0.57 -13.28 -26.00
CA GLU A 228 0.79 -13.83 -26.15
C GLU A 228 1.65 -12.94 -27.07
N GLU A 229 1.09 -12.35 -28.12
CA GLU A 229 1.82 -11.39 -28.95
C GLU A 229 2.20 -10.13 -28.17
N LEU A 230 1.29 -9.59 -27.34
CA LEU A 230 1.59 -8.45 -26.46
C LEU A 230 2.73 -8.79 -25.48
N LYS A 231 2.74 -10.01 -24.94
CA LYS A 231 3.78 -10.52 -24.04
C LYS A 231 5.12 -10.62 -24.75
N LEU A 232 5.17 -11.23 -25.94
CA LEU A 232 6.38 -11.30 -26.78
C LEU A 232 6.92 -9.90 -27.06
N ARG A 233 6.06 -8.95 -27.44
CA ARG A 233 6.45 -7.56 -27.72
C ARG A 233 7.08 -6.90 -26.49
N THR A 234 6.47 -7.07 -25.31
CA THR A 234 6.98 -6.51 -24.05
C THR A 234 8.33 -7.11 -23.65
N MET A 235 8.53 -8.40 -23.92
CA MET A 235 9.80 -9.10 -23.66
C MET A 235 10.84 -8.92 -24.78
N LYS A 236 10.53 -8.13 -25.83
CA LYS A 236 11.35 -7.99 -27.05
C LYS A 236 11.67 -9.34 -27.72
N GLY A 237 10.72 -10.27 -27.65
CA GLY A 237 10.78 -11.56 -28.33
C GLY A 237 10.56 -11.45 -29.84
N LEU A 238 10.77 -12.55 -30.56
CA LEU A 238 10.55 -12.63 -32.00
C LEU A 238 9.05 -12.59 -32.31
N LEU A 239 8.61 -11.57 -33.04
CA LEU A 239 7.23 -11.43 -33.51
C LEU A 239 7.05 -12.08 -34.89
N PRO A 240 5.86 -12.62 -35.22
CA PRO A 240 5.57 -13.07 -36.58
C PRO A 240 5.62 -11.90 -37.57
N PRO A 241 5.75 -12.18 -38.88
CA PRO A 241 5.61 -11.16 -39.92
C PRO A 241 4.34 -10.36 -39.74
N ARG A 242 4.39 -9.07 -40.09
CA ARG A 242 3.35 -8.11 -39.75
C ARG A 242 1.96 -8.48 -40.31
N GLU A 243 1.91 -9.17 -41.44
CA GLU A 243 0.64 -9.63 -42.04
C GLU A 243 -0.03 -10.76 -41.25
N LYS A 244 0.72 -11.42 -40.35
CA LYS A 244 0.26 -12.53 -39.50
C LYS A 244 0.13 -12.13 -38.02
N GLN A 245 0.36 -10.86 -37.69
CA GLN A 245 0.19 -10.36 -36.33
C GLN A 245 -1.31 -10.21 -36.00
N PHE A 246 -1.68 -10.65 -34.82
CA PHE A 246 -3.02 -10.48 -34.25
C PHE A 246 -3.23 -9.06 -33.72
N VAL A 247 -2.17 -8.38 -33.27
CA VAL A 247 -2.22 -7.01 -32.76
C VAL A 247 -1.17 -6.14 -33.47
N PRO A 248 -1.34 -5.87 -34.78
CA PRO A 248 -0.37 -5.11 -35.58
C PRO A 248 -0.35 -3.61 -35.21
N ARG A 249 -1.40 -3.13 -34.52
CA ARG A 249 -1.56 -1.76 -34.06
C ARG A 249 -2.11 -1.75 -32.63
N ARG A 250 -1.87 -0.66 -31.90
CA ARG A 250 -2.30 -0.43 -30.52
C ARG A 250 -2.89 0.97 -30.37
N ILE A 251 -3.75 1.12 -29.37
CA ILE A 251 -4.27 2.41 -28.93
C ILE A 251 -3.26 3.02 -27.97
N LEU A 252 -2.67 4.15 -28.36
CA LEU A 252 -1.68 4.87 -27.57
C LEU A 252 -2.08 6.34 -27.36
N PRO A 253 -1.85 6.90 -26.16
CA PRO A 253 -2.03 8.32 -25.91
C PRO A 253 -1.02 9.19 -26.65
N VAL A 254 -1.50 10.28 -27.26
CA VAL A 254 -0.68 11.27 -27.97
C VAL A 254 -0.90 12.65 -27.38
N ALA A 255 0.15 13.25 -26.84
CA ALA A 255 0.13 14.62 -26.32
C ALA A 255 0.55 15.57 -27.45
N MET A 256 -0.27 16.57 -27.76
CA MET A 256 0.05 17.53 -28.82
C MET A 256 1.04 18.57 -28.30
N LEU A 257 2.14 18.78 -29.03
CA LEU A 257 3.21 19.70 -28.62
C LEU A 257 2.95 21.15 -29.07
N GLY A 258 2.04 21.36 -30.01
CA GLY A 258 1.65 22.66 -30.54
C GLY A 258 0.20 23.05 -30.24
N ARG A 259 -0.23 24.22 -30.76
CA ARG A 259 -1.59 24.75 -30.57
C ARG A 259 -2.69 24.04 -31.38
N GLY A 260 -2.34 23.03 -32.19
CA GLY A 260 -3.29 22.33 -33.05
C GLY A 260 -4.02 21.19 -32.34
N ILE A 261 -5.22 20.88 -32.83
CA ILE A 261 -6.04 19.77 -32.33
C ILE A 261 -6.07 18.68 -33.41
N ALA A 262 -5.60 17.50 -33.05
CA ALA A 262 -5.77 16.29 -33.84
C ALA A 262 -7.25 15.83 -33.77
N ARG A 263 -7.82 15.42 -34.89
CA ARG A 263 -9.23 14.99 -35.02
C ARG A 263 -9.31 13.53 -35.41
N SER A 264 -10.44 12.90 -35.06
CA SER A 264 -10.70 11.52 -35.48
C SER A 264 -10.55 11.37 -37.00
N GLY A 265 -9.83 10.34 -37.42
CA GLY A 265 -9.52 10.05 -38.82
C GLY A 265 -8.22 10.66 -39.35
N ASP A 266 -7.67 11.69 -38.68
CA ASP A 266 -6.39 12.31 -39.07
C ASP A 266 -5.28 11.25 -39.10
N GLU A 267 -4.46 11.25 -40.14
CA GLU A 267 -3.40 10.27 -40.33
C GLU A 267 -2.18 10.58 -39.46
N VAL A 268 -1.55 9.53 -38.92
CA VAL A 268 -0.36 9.64 -38.07
C VAL A 268 0.84 9.08 -38.82
N PHE A 269 1.92 9.85 -38.83
CA PHE A 269 3.19 9.53 -39.47
C PHE A 269 4.33 9.47 -38.44
N PHE A 270 5.27 8.58 -38.66
CA PHE A 270 6.53 8.46 -37.92
C PHE A 270 7.66 8.34 -38.93
N ASN A 271 8.66 9.23 -38.87
CA ASN A 271 9.77 9.28 -39.82
C ASN A 271 9.33 9.24 -41.30
N GLY A 272 8.30 10.01 -41.66
CA GLY A 272 7.74 10.08 -43.01
C GLY A 272 6.88 8.88 -43.45
N ARG A 273 6.75 7.83 -42.63
CA ARG A 273 5.89 6.67 -42.90
C ARG A 273 4.56 6.79 -42.18
N LYS A 274 3.45 6.51 -42.87
CA LYS A 274 2.12 6.39 -42.24
C LYS A 274 2.10 5.17 -41.31
N VAL A 275 1.86 5.41 -40.02
CA VAL A 275 1.83 4.39 -38.95
C VAL A 275 0.44 4.21 -38.34
N GLY A 276 -0.54 5.03 -38.68
CA GLY A 276 -1.89 4.85 -38.16
C GLY A 276 -2.78 6.06 -38.34
N TYR A 277 -3.74 6.21 -37.44
CA TYR A 277 -4.64 7.36 -37.42
C TYR A 277 -5.13 7.68 -36.01
N ILE A 278 -5.61 8.89 -35.83
CA ILE A 278 -6.20 9.38 -34.58
C ILE A 278 -7.61 8.82 -34.43
N THR A 279 -7.90 8.13 -33.33
CA THR A 279 -9.25 7.58 -33.05
C THR A 279 -10.14 8.62 -32.37
N SER A 280 -9.56 9.36 -31.42
CA SER A 280 -10.22 10.41 -30.67
C SER A 280 -9.25 11.55 -30.36
N GLY A 281 -9.68 12.80 -30.45
CA GLY A 281 -8.80 13.95 -30.20
C GLY A 281 -9.56 15.25 -29.94
N THR A 282 -9.14 15.97 -28.90
CA THR A 282 -9.80 17.20 -28.46
C THR A 282 -8.87 18.10 -27.64
N MET A 283 -9.40 19.24 -27.19
CA MET A 283 -8.76 20.13 -26.23
C MET A 283 -9.42 19.95 -24.85
N VAL A 284 -8.62 19.74 -23.80
CA VAL A 284 -9.11 19.55 -22.43
C VAL A 284 -8.61 20.65 -21.50
N PRO A 285 -9.46 21.14 -20.57
CA PRO A 285 -9.04 22.04 -19.50
C PRO A 285 -8.32 21.28 -18.38
N TYR A 286 -7.39 21.94 -17.70
CA TYR A 286 -6.76 21.42 -16.48
C TYR A 286 -6.42 22.53 -15.49
N TRP A 287 -6.41 22.20 -14.20
CA TRP A 287 -5.97 23.11 -13.14
C TRP A 287 -4.44 23.17 -13.04
N VAL A 288 -3.90 24.36 -12.81
CA VAL A 288 -2.52 24.54 -12.33
C VAL A 288 -2.52 24.29 -10.82
N PHE A 289 -1.51 23.60 -10.30
CA PHE A 289 -1.39 23.27 -8.87
C PHE A 289 -0.34 24.15 -8.16
N THR A 290 -0.53 24.43 -6.87
CA THR A 290 0.31 25.35 -6.06
C THR A 290 1.75 24.88 -5.88
N ASP A 291 1.95 23.60 -5.55
CA ASP A 291 3.24 23.05 -5.11
C ASP A 291 3.53 21.67 -5.71
N GLU A 292 4.78 21.20 -5.57
CA GLU A 292 5.20 19.82 -5.81
C GLU A 292 5.08 19.01 -4.51
N GLY A 293 4.28 17.93 -4.50
CA GLY A 293 4.17 17.00 -3.37
C GLY A 293 2.74 16.79 -2.84
N VAL A 294 2.62 16.21 -1.64
CA VAL A 294 1.33 15.74 -1.08
C VAL A 294 0.39 16.89 -0.70
N LEU A 295 0.92 18.08 -0.38
CA LEU A 295 0.14 19.28 -0.03
C LEU A 295 -0.37 20.05 -1.25
N SER A 296 -0.02 19.63 -2.46
CA SER A 296 -0.35 20.32 -3.70
C SER A 296 -1.87 20.44 -3.91
N GLU A 297 -2.37 21.66 -4.09
CA GLU A 297 -3.79 21.96 -4.31
C GLU A 297 -4.03 22.65 -5.68
N PRO A 298 -5.23 22.48 -6.29
CA PRO A 298 -5.58 23.21 -7.49
C PRO A 298 -5.70 24.72 -7.20
N THR A 299 -5.11 25.53 -8.07
CA THR A 299 -5.23 26.99 -8.07
C THR A 299 -6.47 27.43 -8.86
N GLU A 300 -6.80 28.72 -8.81
CA GLU A 300 -7.81 29.34 -9.67
C GLU A 300 -7.40 29.37 -11.16
N GLU A 301 -6.11 29.19 -11.47
CA GLU A 301 -5.61 29.21 -12.84
C GLU A 301 -6.00 27.91 -13.57
N LYS A 302 -6.71 28.07 -14.69
CA LYS A 302 -7.08 26.99 -15.61
C LYS A 302 -6.38 27.17 -16.94
N ARG A 303 -5.82 26.10 -17.49
CA ARG A 303 -5.15 26.07 -18.79
C ARG A 303 -5.78 25.01 -19.69
N MET A 304 -5.50 25.09 -20.98
CA MET A 304 -5.97 24.13 -21.98
C MET A 304 -4.79 23.34 -22.56
N ARG A 305 -5.00 22.08 -22.92
CA ARG A 305 -4.03 21.26 -23.67
C ARG A 305 -4.74 20.36 -24.69
N ALA A 306 -4.09 20.13 -25.83
CA ALA A 306 -4.61 19.24 -26.85
C ALA A 306 -4.05 17.83 -26.63
N ILE A 307 -4.95 16.84 -26.64
CA ILE A 307 -4.63 15.44 -26.41
C ILE A 307 -5.41 14.57 -27.40
N ALA A 308 -4.88 13.37 -27.65
CA ALA A 308 -5.51 12.39 -28.50
C ALA A 308 -5.22 10.95 -28.04
N LEU A 309 -6.02 10.04 -28.56
CA LEU A 309 -5.73 8.60 -28.66
C LEU A 309 -5.55 8.26 -30.13
N ALA A 310 -4.60 7.38 -30.42
CA ALA A 310 -4.27 6.99 -31.78
C ALA A 310 -4.18 5.47 -31.90
N TYR A 311 -4.76 4.92 -32.97
CA TYR A 311 -4.59 3.52 -33.38
C TYR A 311 -3.41 3.44 -34.34
N ILE A 312 -2.24 3.15 -33.78
CA ILE A 312 -0.94 3.24 -34.47
C ILE A 312 -0.19 1.93 -34.38
N ASP A 313 0.79 1.76 -35.26
CA ASP A 313 1.62 0.57 -35.34
C ASP A 313 2.22 0.21 -33.97
N ALA A 314 2.16 -1.08 -33.65
CA ALA A 314 2.44 -1.56 -32.30
C ALA A 314 3.93 -1.46 -31.90
N ASP A 315 4.83 -1.18 -32.86
CA ASP A 315 6.26 -0.94 -32.68
C ASP A 315 6.60 0.52 -32.27
N ILE A 316 5.61 1.41 -32.27
CA ILE A 316 5.77 2.77 -31.74
C ILE A 316 5.82 2.75 -30.21
N GLU A 317 6.83 3.40 -29.64
CA GLU A 317 7.12 3.43 -28.20
C GLU A 317 6.84 4.79 -27.56
N VAL A 318 6.62 4.79 -26.24
CA VAL A 318 6.47 6.00 -25.43
C VAL A 318 7.73 6.87 -25.54
N GLY A 319 7.55 8.18 -25.72
CA GLY A 319 8.62 9.16 -25.90
C GLY A 319 8.98 9.44 -27.36
N GLN A 320 8.44 8.68 -28.32
CA GLN A 320 8.62 8.96 -29.74
C GLN A 320 7.70 10.10 -30.21
N ARG A 321 8.21 10.94 -31.12
CA ARG A 321 7.44 12.02 -31.75
C ARG A 321 6.75 11.52 -33.01
N VAL A 322 5.53 11.98 -33.25
CA VAL A 322 4.72 11.66 -34.43
C VAL A 322 4.21 12.92 -35.11
N GLU A 323 3.98 12.83 -36.40
CA GLU A 323 3.50 13.90 -37.26
C GLU A 323 2.07 13.64 -37.69
N ILE A 324 1.21 14.66 -37.63
CA ILE A 324 -0.21 14.57 -37.97
C ILE A 324 -0.52 15.67 -38.98
N PRO A 325 -0.46 15.38 -40.30
CA PRO A 325 -0.75 16.36 -41.34
C PRO A 325 -2.24 16.75 -41.33
N GLN A 326 -2.53 18.04 -41.31
CA GLN A 326 -3.89 18.58 -41.30
C GLN A 326 -3.97 19.89 -42.09
N ARG A 327 -4.76 19.93 -43.17
CA ARG A 327 -5.11 21.17 -43.91
C ARG A 327 -3.90 22.09 -44.21
N GLY A 328 -2.81 21.53 -44.73
CA GLY A 328 -1.62 22.30 -45.12
C GLY A 328 -0.61 22.63 -44.00
N ARG A 329 -0.83 22.14 -42.77
CA ARG A 329 0.14 22.19 -41.67
C ARG A 329 0.41 20.78 -41.13
N VAL A 330 1.54 20.60 -40.46
CA VAL A 330 1.86 19.36 -39.73
C VAL A 330 1.79 19.65 -38.24
N LEU A 331 0.97 18.90 -37.52
CA LEU A 331 0.95 18.95 -36.06
C LEU A 331 1.94 17.95 -35.50
N GLU A 332 2.71 18.36 -34.49
CA GLU A 332 3.60 17.45 -33.76
C GLU A 332 2.90 16.89 -32.51
N GLY A 333 2.98 15.57 -32.35
CA GLY A 333 2.55 14.85 -31.17
C GLY A 333 3.70 14.07 -30.53
N LEU A 334 3.59 13.79 -29.23
CA LEU A 334 4.48 12.91 -28.48
C LEU A 334 3.67 11.73 -27.95
N ILE A 335 4.14 10.51 -28.17
CA ILE A 335 3.54 9.32 -27.56
C ILE A 335 3.85 9.36 -26.06
N VAL A 336 2.81 9.34 -25.24
CA VAL A 336 2.92 9.38 -23.78
C VAL A 336 2.26 8.16 -23.17
N GLU A 337 2.70 7.78 -21.97
CA GLU A 337 2.13 6.63 -21.26
C GLU A 337 0.66 6.86 -20.87
N ARG A 338 0.34 8.08 -20.43
CA ARG A 338 -0.99 8.49 -19.97
C ARG A 338 -1.11 10.01 -19.98
N HIS A 339 -2.33 10.54 -20.13
CA HIS A 339 -2.59 11.98 -20.01
C HIS A 339 -2.97 12.40 -18.58
N LEU A 340 -3.49 11.47 -17.76
CA LEU A 340 -4.02 11.73 -16.43
C LEU A 340 -3.51 10.69 -15.42
N SER A 341 -3.40 11.07 -14.15
CA SER A 341 -3.17 10.14 -13.04
C SER A 341 -4.10 10.44 -11.87
N GLY A 342 -4.77 9.41 -11.36
CA GLY A 342 -5.56 9.43 -10.13
C GLY A 342 -4.79 8.86 -8.92
N GLU A 343 -3.47 8.72 -8.99
CA GLU A 343 -2.67 8.07 -7.93
C GLU A 343 -2.59 8.90 -6.63
N ALA A 344 -2.88 10.19 -6.69
CA ALA A 344 -2.88 11.10 -5.54
C ALA A 344 -4.28 11.70 -5.28
N PRO A 345 -5.22 10.91 -4.71
CA PRO A 345 -6.53 11.42 -4.30
C PRO A 345 -6.43 12.70 -3.46
N PRO A 346 -7.42 13.60 -3.54
CA PRO A 346 -8.76 13.40 -4.12
C PRO A 346 -8.87 13.89 -5.56
N TYR A 347 -7.81 14.49 -6.12
CA TYR A 347 -7.84 15.10 -7.44
C TYR A 347 -7.19 14.20 -8.48
N ALA A 348 -7.81 14.06 -9.65
CA ALA A 348 -7.08 13.62 -10.83
C ALA A 348 -6.09 14.70 -11.29
N ARG A 349 -4.86 14.30 -11.65
CA ARG A 349 -3.77 15.21 -12.03
C ARG A 349 -3.38 15.04 -13.49
N PRO A 350 -3.27 16.15 -14.25
CA PRO A 350 -2.80 16.10 -15.62
C PRO A 350 -1.31 15.75 -15.65
N ILE A 351 -0.94 14.75 -16.45
CA ILE A 351 0.46 14.45 -16.77
C ILE A 351 0.86 15.32 -17.95
N LEU A 352 1.58 16.40 -17.67
CA LEU A 352 2.05 17.34 -18.68
C LEU A 352 3.37 16.87 -19.27
N VAL A 353 3.55 17.08 -20.57
CA VAL A 353 4.85 16.94 -21.23
C VAL A 353 5.72 18.10 -20.74
N GLN A 354 6.58 17.84 -19.75
CA GLN A 354 7.54 18.82 -19.27
C GLN A 354 8.87 18.65 -20.02
N GLU A 355 9.49 19.78 -20.40
CA GLU A 355 10.93 19.79 -20.65
C GLU A 355 11.63 19.41 -19.35
N LYS A 356 12.59 18.48 -19.40
CA LYS A 356 13.40 18.15 -18.22
C LYS A 356 14.00 19.46 -17.68
N LYS A 357 13.53 19.94 -16.53
CA LYS A 357 14.17 21.07 -15.83
C LYS A 357 15.66 20.72 -15.71
N PRO A 358 16.59 21.57 -16.16
CA PRO A 358 18.01 21.32 -15.95
C PRO A 358 18.20 21.14 -14.44
N LYS A 359 18.78 20.01 -14.04
CA LYS A 359 19.12 19.80 -12.62
C LYS A 359 19.96 21.00 -12.18
N PRO A 360 19.64 21.65 -11.05
CA PRO A 360 20.42 22.78 -10.59
C PRO A 360 21.89 22.37 -10.53
N SER A 361 22.76 23.13 -11.21
CA SER A 361 24.20 22.91 -11.10
C SER A 361 24.61 23.32 -9.68
N MET A 362 25.09 22.35 -8.91
CA MET A 362 25.66 22.64 -7.61
C MET A 362 26.99 23.39 -7.83
N PRO A 363 27.25 24.49 -7.11
CA PRO A 363 28.52 25.18 -7.22
C PRO A 363 29.66 24.23 -6.84
N ILE A 364 30.73 24.22 -7.63
CA ILE A 364 31.94 23.45 -7.33
C ILE A 364 32.63 24.14 -6.15
N ARG A 365 32.62 23.48 -5.00
CA ARG A 365 33.28 23.93 -3.76
C ARG A 365 34.47 23.03 -3.45
N SER A 366 35.40 23.50 -2.62
CA SER A 366 36.48 22.63 -2.14
C SER A 366 35.93 21.49 -1.27
N LEU A 367 36.68 20.39 -1.14
CA LEU A 367 36.33 19.29 -0.23
C LEU A 367 36.17 19.81 1.21
N LYS A 368 37.06 20.71 1.65
CA LYS A 368 37.04 21.29 3.00
C LYS A 368 35.73 22.04 3.25
N GLU A 369 35.38 23.00 2.39
CA GLU A 369 34.15 23.80 2.55
C GLU A 369 32.89 22.92 2.50
N THR A 370 32.88 21.92 1.60
CA THR A 370 31.76 20.99 1.46
C THR A 370 31.60 20.13 2.72
N ALA A 371 32.71 19.60 3.24
CA ALA A 371 32.72 18.80 4.46
C ALA A 371 32.33 19.62 5.69
N GLU A 372 32.88 20.83 5.86
CA GLU A 372 32.54 21.72 6.98
C GLU A 372 31.05 22.09 6.97
N GLN A 373 30.50 22.47 5.82
CA GLN A 373 29.08 22.78 5.71
C GLN A 373 28.21 21.56 6.05
N PHE A 374 28.55 20.39 5.52
CA PHE A 374 27.81 19.17 5.77
C PHE A 374 27.85 18.77 7.25
N VAL A 375 29.05 18.79 7.88
CA VAL A 375 29.22 18.48 9.30
C VAL A 375 28.43 19.47 10.17
N HIS A 376 28.46 20.77 9.88
CA HIS A 376 27.65 21.75 10.61
C HIS A 376 26.15 21.51 10.46
N GLN A 377 25.68 21.07 9.29
CA GLN A 377 24.29 20.70 9.06
C GLN A 377 23.90 19.47 9.90
N VAL A 378 24.75 18.44 9.92
CA VAL A 378 24.55 17.23 10.74
C VAL A 378 24.52 17.57 12.24
N ILE A 379 25.44 18.40 12.72
CA ILE A 379 25.48 18.85 14.12
C ILE A 379 24.21 19.61 14.48
N ARG A 380 23.76 20.55 13.63
CA ARG A 380 22.53 21.31 13.87
C ARG A 380 21.31 20.40 13.96
N ASN A 381 21.17 19.46 13.02
CA ASN A 381 20.08 18.49 13.04
C ASN A 381 20.13 17.60 14.30
N HIS A 382 21.32 17.14 14.69
CA HIS A 382 21.51 16.37 15.91
C HIS A 382 21.11 17.16 17.16
N GLN A 383 21.56 18.41 17.29
CA GLN A 383 21.21 19.28 18.42
C GLN A 383 19.71 19.54 18.48
N TRP A 384 19.08 19.85 17.34
CA TRP A 384 17.64 20.04 17.24
C TRP A 384 16.89 18.80 17.75
N ARG A 385 17.14 17.64 17.13
CA ARG A 385 16.51 16.35 17.49
C ARG A 385 16.68 15.97 18.96
N GLN A 386 17.84 16.25 19.55
CA GLN A 386 18.17 15.78 20.90
C GLN A 386 17.84 16.79 22.02
N ARG A 387 17.67 18.08 21.69
CA ARG A 387 17.57 19.15 22.71
C ARG A 387 16.40 20.11 22.52
N GLU A 388 15.85 20.20 21.31
CA GLU A 388 14.84 21.21 20.97
C GLU A 388 13.51 20.57 20.54
N THR A 389 13.57 19.36 19.99
CA THR A 389 12.42 18.65 19.41
C THR A 389 11.82 17.61 20.36
N ILE A 390 10.49 17.56 20.42
CA ILE A 390 9.70 16.46 20.97
C ILE A 390 9.45 15.46 19.83
N ASN A 391 10.08 14.28 19.90
CA ASN A 391 9.91 13.25 18.89
C ASN A 391 8.81 12.27 19.29
N LEU A 392 7.74 12.24 18.50
CA LEU A 392 6.63 11.33 18.68
C LEU A 392 6.48 10.37 17.50
N ILE A 393 7.47 10.19 16.63
CA ILE A 393 7.37 9.19 15.57
C ILE A 393 7.43 7.79 16.24
N PRO A 394 6.39 6.95 16.14
CA PRO A 394 6.27 5.68 16.88
C PRO A 394 7.23 4.57 16.43
N SER A 395 7.98 4.80 15.35
CA SER A 395 8.99 3.89 14.82
C SER A 395 10.42 4.36 15.08
N GLU A 396 10.60 5.47 15.79
CA GLU A 396 11.91 6.03 16.08
C GLU A 396 12.22 5.93 17.58
N THR A 397 13.44 5.56 17.91
CA THR A 397 14.01 5.77 19.25
C THR A 397 15.49 6.03 19.11
N THR A 398 15.98 7.03 19.85
CA THR A 398 17.40 7.35 19.97
C THR A 398 18.10 6.29 20.83
N PRO A 399 19.13 5.58 20.33
CA PRO A 399 19.95 4.68 21.14
C PRO A 399 20.85 5.45 22.13
N SER A 400 21.33 4.77 23.17
CA SER A 400 22.23 5.40 24.14
C SER A 400 23.55 5.86 23.50
N PRO A 401 24.29 6.81 24.11
CA PRO A 401 25.61 7.22 23.63
C PRO A 401 26.57 6.05 23.38
N LEU A 402 26.59 5.06 24.27
CA LEU A 402 27.42 3.87 24.12
C LEU A 402 27.00 3.02 22.92
N VAL A 403 25.71 2.73 22.77
CA VAL A 403 25.19 1.98 21.60
C VAL A 403 25.57 2.68 20.29
N ARG A 404 25.45 4.02 20.23
CA ARG A 404 25.79 4.81 19.05
C ARG A 404 27.28 4.76 18.72
N LEU A 405 28.15 4.94 19.71
CA LEU A 405 29.60 4.94 19.49
C LEU A 405 30.13 3.54 19.14
N LEU A 406 29.66 2.51 19.85
CA LEU A 406 30.01 1.12 19.52
C LEU A 406 29.62 0.77 18.08
N SER A 407 28.48 1.27 17.61
CA SER A 407 27.98 1.01 16.25
C SER A 407 28.88 1.51 15.11
N ILE A 408 29.78 2.46 15.39
CA ILE A 408 30.64 3.11 14.39
C ILE A 408 32.13 2.81 14.59
N THR A 409 32.47 1.87 15.49
CA THR A 409 33.85 1.40 15.67
C THR A 409 34.37 0.63 14.45
N ASP A 410 35.67 0.30 14.45
CA ASP A 410 36.36 -0.38 13.34
C ASP A 410 35.62 -1.57 12.71
N PRO A 411 34.90 -2.44 13.46
CA PRO A 411 34.08 -3.51 12.89
C PRO A 411 33.08 -3.06 11.81
N SER A 412 32.65 -1.80 11.79
CA SER A 412 31.82 -1.24 10.71
C SER A 412 32.41 -1.39 9.31
N GLY A 413 33.74 -1.53 9.20
CA GLY A 413 34.46 -1.74 7.95
C GLY A 413 35.07 -3.15 7.75
N ARG A 414 34.67 -4.14 8.56
CA ARG A 414 35.26 -5.51 8.55
C ARG A 414 34.29 -6.57 8.03
N TYR A 415 34.83 -7.77 7.74
CA TYR A 415 34.11 -8.94 7.26
C TYR A 415 34.14 -10.09 8.28
N ALA A 416 33.00 -10.76 8.47
CA ALA A 416 32.88 -11.93 9.34
C ALA A 416 31.82 -12.91 8.82
N GLU A 417 31.83 -13.21 7.52
CA GLU A 417 30.97 -14.26 6.97
C GLU A 417 31.33 -15.60 7.59
N HIS A 418 30.30 -16.32 8.00
CA HIS A 418 30.45 -17.63 8.61
C HIS A 418 29.19 -18.46 8.43
N ARG A 419 29.34 -19.76 8.59
CA ARG A 419 28.23 -20.70 8.62
C ARG A 419 28.54 -21.88 9.51
N MET A 420 27.52 -22.34 10.22
CA MET A 420 27.58 -23.60 10.95
C MET A 420 27.82 -24.79 9.99
N MET A 421 28.88 -25.55 10.26
CA MET A 421 29.22 -26.76 9.50
C MET A 421 29.00 -28.01 10.36
N LYS A 422 27.89 -28.71 10.10
CA LYS A 422 27.58 -30.00 10.77
C LYS A 422 28.72 -31.02 10.65
N ALA A 423 29.36 -31.10 9.48
CA ALA A 423 30.49 -32.01 9.23
C ALA A 423 31.72 -31.75 10.11
N LEU A 424 31.81 -30.59 10.75
CA LEU A 424 32.90 -30.21 11.66
C LEU A 424 32.45 -30.19 13.12
N GLY A 425 31.42 -30.97 13.47
CA GLY A 425 30.86 -31.03 14.82
C GLY A 425 30.11 -29.75 15.19
N GLU A 426 29.31 -29.23 14.25
CA GLU A 426 28.39 -28.09 14.45
C GLU A 426 29.08 -26.80 14.89
N ARG A 427 30.29 -26.58 14.38
CA ARG A 427 31.06 -25.35 14.64
C ARG A 427 30.70 -24.27 13.64
N GLU A 428 30.65 -23.04 14.13
CA GLU A 428 30.65 -21.85 13.27
C GLU A 428 32.00 -21.70 12.59
N VAL A 429 32.00 -21.66 11.26
CA VAL A 429 33.22 -21.54 10.46
C VAL A 429 33.25 -20.17 9.81
N PHE A 430 34.09 -19.28 10.37
CA PHE A 430 34.37 -17.98 9.79
C PHE A 430 35.31 -18.10 8.59
N TYR A 431 34.93 -17.45 7.49
CA TYR A 431 35.68 -17.47 6.23
C TYR A 431 36.86 -16.49 6.21
N TYR A 432 36.93 -15.58 7.19
CA TYR A 432 37.96 -14.55 7.33
C TYR A 432 38.60 -14.62 8.72
N GLN A 433 39.85 -14.17 8.82
CA GLN A 433 40.56 -14.03 10.10
C GLN A 433 40.23 -12.70 10.78
N GLY A 434 40.55 -12.60 12.09
CA GLY A 434 40.29 -11.39 12.87
C GLY A 434 38.86 -11.27 13.41
N THR A 435 38.09 -12.35 13.39
CA THR A 435 36.65 -12.37 13.72
C THR A 435 36.33 -12.71 15.17
N LYS A 436 37.33 -12.94 16.03
CA LYS A 436 37.13 -13.41 17.42
C LYS A 436 36.17 -12.54 18.24
N LEU A 437 36.29 -11.21 18.13
CA LEU A 437 35.37 -10.30 18.80
C LEU A 437 33.93 -10.47 18.29
N ILE A 438 33.76 -10.70 16.99
CA ILE A 438 32.44 -10.87 16.39
C ILE A 438 31.82 -12.19 16.82
N GLU A 439 32.60 -13.27 16.81
CA GLU A 439 32.17 -14.57 17.31
C GLU A 439 31.65 -14.48 18.76
N GLU A 440 32.40 -13.80 19.63
CA GLU A 440 31.97 -13.54 21.01
C GLU A 440 30.71 -12.67 21.09
N VAL A 441 30.65 -11.59 20.31
CA VAL A 441 29.49 -10.68 20.28
C VAL A 441 28.24 -11.39 19.81
N GLU A 442 28.32 -12.24 18.79
CA GLU A 442 27.18 -13.02 18.29
C GLU A 442 26.69 -14.02 19.33
N ALA A 443 27.61 -14.76 19.97
CA ALA A 443 27.26 -15.72 21.01
C ALA A 443 26.52 -15.04 22.18
N LEU A 444 27.08 -13.94 22.70
CA LEU A 444 26.47 -13.18 23.80
C LEU A 444 25.14 -12.55 23.38
N LEU A 445 25.05 -12.03 22.16
CA LEU A 445 23.82 -11.42 21.68
C LEU A 445 22.71 -12.45 21.52
N ILE A 446 23.02 -13.64 20.99
CA ILE A 446 22.05 -14.73 20.89
C ILE A 446 21.52 -15.11 22.27
N GLU A 447 22.38 -15.23 23.28
CA GLU A 447 21.97 -15.53 24.66
C GLU A 447 21.05 -14.43 25.24
N GLU A 448 21.46 -13.16 25.15
CA GLU A 448 20.68 -12.05 25.66
C GLU A 448 19.33 -11.90 24.94
N MET A 449 19.30 -12.14 23.62
CA MET A 449 18.06 -12.09 22.85
C MET A 449 17.14 -13.28 23.13
N ARG A 450 17.67 -14.50 23.33
CA ARG A 450 16.90 -15.67 23.80
C ARG A 450 16.24 -15.38 25.14
N LYS A 451 16.99 -14.81 26.08
CA LYS A 451 16.49 -14.37 27.40
C LYS A 451 15.46 -13.24 27.29
N PHE A 452 15.67 -12.30 26.37
CA PHE A 452 14.74 -11.20 26.16
C PHE A 452 13.39 -11.71 25.63
N LEU A 453 13.43 -12.52 24.57
CA LEU A 453 12.27 -13.04 23.84
C LEU A 453 11.56 -14.20 24.55
N GLY A 454 12.29 -14.94 25.40
CA GLY A 454 11.79 -16.17 26.01
C GLY A 454 11.64 -17.32 25.00
N CYS A 455 12.63 -17.49 24.12
CA CYS A 455 12.62 -18.53 23.08
C CYS A 455 13.93 -19.34 23.01
N THR A 456 13.91 -20.47 22.32
CA THR A 456 15.08 -21.36 22.20
C THR A 456 16.01 -20.96 21.07
N GLU A 457 15.53 -20.33 20.00
CA GLU A 457 16.33 -19.99 18.83
C GLU A 457 16.21 -18.53 18.42
N VAL A 458 17.33 -17.93 18.00
CA VAL A 458 17.40 -16.54 17.52
C VAL A 458 18.40 -16.40 16.38
N GLU A 459 18.02 -15.65 15.34
CA GLU A 459 18.87 -15.25 14.22
C GLU A 459 18.96 -13.72 14.15
N ILE A 460 20.18 -13.20 14.26
CA ILE A 460 20.51 -11.77 14.49
C ILE A 460 21.26 -11.10 13.33
N ARG A 461 21.61 -11.86 12.28
CA ARG A 461 22.41 -11.36 11.15
C ARG A 461 21.59 -10.55 10.15
N VAL A 462 20.27 -10.62 10.20
CA VAL A 462 19.38 -9.82 9.37
C VAL A 462 19.46 -8.33 9.72
N ILE A 463 19.65 -7.47 8.71
CA ILE A 463 19.93 -6.04 8.92
C ILE A 463 18.68 -5.14 8.92
N SER A 464 17.48 -5.70 8.77
CA SER A 464 16.21 -4.96 8.92
C SER A 464 15.04 -5.90 9.22
N GLY A 465 13.95 -5.38 9.79
CA GLY A 465 12.73 -6.16 10.01
C GLY A 465 12.05 -6.64 8.71
N GLN A 466 12.16 -5.87 7.61
CA GLN A 466 11.67 -6.33 6.31
C GLN A 466 12.50 -7.52 5.81
N MET A 467 13.83 -7.46 5.95
CA MET A 467 14.71 -8.58 5.59
C MET A 467 14.45 -9.81 6.47
N ALA A 468 14.17 -9.64 7.76
CA ALA A 468 13.77 -10.74 8.64
C ALA A 468 12.55 -11.49 8.09
N ASN A 469 11.49 -10.76 7.71
CA ASN A 469 10.31 -11.37 7.08
C ASN A 469 10.63 -12.04 5.73
N THR A 470 11.42 -11.39 4.86
CA THR A 470 11.85 -11.98 3.58
C THR A 470 12.61 -13.29 3.80
N ALA A 471 13.51 -13.35 4.78
CA ALA A 471 14.25 -14.56 5.11
C ALA A 471 13.34 -15.66 5.64
N VAL A 472 12.34 -15.33 6.47
CA VAL A 472 11.31 -16.28 6.92
C VAL A 472 10.51 -16.83 5.74
N PHE A 473 10.01 -15.97 4.84
CA PHE A 473 9.25 -16.43 3.68
C PHE A 473 10.09 -17.30 2.74
N SER A 474 11.34 -16.90 2.52
CA SER A 474 12.28 -17.66 1.70
C SER A 474 12.65 -18.99 2.33
N GLY A 475 12.88 -19.03 3.65
CA GLY A 475 13.15 -20.24 4.42
C GLY A 475 11.95 -21.19 4.43
N TYR A 476 10.74 -20.65 4.58
CA TYR A 476 9.51 -21.42 4.51
C TYR A 476 9.29 -22.02 3.12
N MET A 477 9.57 -21.26 2.06
CA MET A 477 9.48 -21.78 0.69
C MET A 477 10.54 -22.87 0.44
N ASP A 478 11.78 -22.71 0.91
CA ASP A 478 12.81 -23.77 0.84
C ASP A 478 12.35 -25.03 1.61
N PHE A 479 11.80 -24.86 2.81
CA PHE A 479 11.24 -25.94 3.60
C PHE A 479 10.11 -26.66 2.85
N LEU A 480 9.14 -25.95 2.29
CA LEU A 480 8.02 -26.54 1.54
C LEU A 480 8.47 -27.34 0.32
N ASN A 481 9.60 -27.00 -0.28
CA ASN A 481 10.16 -27.63 -1.48
C ASN A 481 11.29 -28.63 -1.18
N ARG A 482 11.62 -28.88 0.10
CA ARG A 482 12.81 -29.65 0.49
C ARG A 482 12.88 -31.06 -0.06
N LEU A 483 11.72 -31.67 -0.32
CA LEU A 483 11.58 -33.04 -0.83
C LEU A 483 11.60 -33.13 -2.37
N ASP A 484 11.39 -32.03 -3.09
CA ASP A 484 11.44 -31.99 -4.55
C ASP A 484 12.24 -30.78 -5.04
N ARG A 485 13.56 -30.95 -5.07
CA ARG A 485 14.51 -29.94 -5.55
C ARG A 485 14.72 -29.96 -7.06
N LYS A 486 14.07 -30.88 -7.79
CA LYS A 486 14.26 -31.06 -9.24
C LYS A 486 13.16 -30.38 -10.07
N SER A 487 12.06 -30.02 -9.43
CA SER A 487 10.95 -29.27 -10.04
C SER A 487 11.07 -27.76 -9.76
N GLU A 488 10.32 -26.98 -10.52
CA GLU A 488 10.15 -25.55 -10.23
C GLU A 488 9.55 -25.38 -8.81
N PRO A 489 10.19 -24.58 -7.93
CA PRO A 489 9.72 -24.46 -6.56
C PRO A 489 8.30 -23.90 -6.48
N ARG A 490 7.43 -24.57 -5.73
CA ARG A 490 6.09 -24.05 -5.42
C ARG A 490 6.21 -22.85 -4.47
N ARG A 491 5.33 -21.87 -4.66
CA ARG A 491 5.14 -20.73 -3.74
C ARG A 491 4.16 -21.08 -2.62
N ILE A 492 4.13 -20.29 -1.55
CA ILE A 492 3.17 -20.41 -0.45
C ILE A 492 1.76 -20.23 -1.02
N LEU A 493 0.87 -21.23 -0.88
CA LEU A 493 -0.41 -21.27 -1.60
C LEU A 493 -1.37 -20.20 -1.12
N ARG A 494 -1.40 -19.96 0.19
CA ARG A 494 -2.42 -19.15 0.85
C ARG A 494 -1.85 -18.48 2.09
N VAL A 495 -2.02 -17.17 2.19
CA VAL A 495 -1.52 -16.37 3.32
C VAL A 495 -2.66 -15.55 3.90
N MET A 496 -2.76 -15.50 5.23
CA MET A 496 -3.65 -14.57 5.92
C MET A 496 -2.84 -13.48 6.63
N ASN A 497 -3.20 -12.20 6.46
CA ASN A 497 -2.42 -11.08 7.00
C ASN A 497 -3.28 -9.86 7.37
N HIS A 498 -2.67 -8.83 7.95
CA HIS A 498 -3.32 -7.51 8.06
C HIS A 498 -3.21 -6.74 6.74
N HIS A 499 -4.32 -6.22 6.23
CA HIS A 499 -4.27 -5.32 5.06
C HIS A 499 -3.50 -4.03 5.37
N LEU A 500 -2.72 -3.51 4.42
CA LEU A 500 -1.95 -2.27 4.59
C LEU A 500 -2.82 -1.09 5.04
N GLY A 501 -3.98 -0.93 4.40
CA GLY A 501 -4.96 0.10 4.74
C GLY A 501 -5.59 -0.07 6.13
N ARG A 502 -5.51 -1.24 6.76
CA ARG A 502 -6.00 -1.50 8.14
C ARG A 502 -4.84 -1.58 9.15
N GLY A 503 -3.73 -0.92 8.84
CA GLY A 503 -2.57 -0.82 9.73
C GLY A 503 -1.53 -1.92 9.55
N GLY A 504 -1.70 -2.85 8.61
CA GLY A 504 -0.70 -3.87 8.26
C GLY A 504 0.65 -3.28 7.85
N HIS A 505 1.72 -4.08 7.90
CA HIS A 505 3.05 -3.65 7.44
C HIS A 505 3.32 -4.09 5.99
N LEU A 506 4.08 -3.28 5.25
CA LEU A 506 4.41 -3.48 3.84
C LEU A 506 5.10 -4.82 3.57
N SER A 507 5.97 -5.29 4.49
CA SER A 507 6.67 -6.57 4.35
C SER A 507 5.73 -7.76 4.23
N ALA A 508 4.56 -7.72 4.85
CA ALA A 508 3.58 -8.79 4.79
C ALA A 508 2.66 -8.69 3.57
N GLN A 509 2.78 -7.66 2.72
CA GLN A 509 1.89 -7.45 1.57
C GLN A 509 2.47 -8.01 0.26
N PRO A 510 1.63 -8.43 -0.69
CA PRO A 510 2.06 -8.78 -2.06
C PRO A 510 2.71 -7.64 -2.85
N MET A 511 2.52 -6.38 -2.42
CA MET A 511 3.23 -5.24 -3.02
C MET A 511 4.59 -4.96 -2.36
N GLY A 512 4.90 -5.64 -1.24
CA GLY A 512 6.17 -5.59 -0.54
C GLY A 512 6.89 -6.94 -0.57
N ALA A 513 7.51 -7.32 0.55
CA ALA A 513 8.41 -8.48 0.61
C ALA A 513 7.75 -9.83 0.31
N LEU A 514 6.43 -9.98 0.47
CA LEU A 514 5.72 -11.23 0.24
C LEU A 514 5.54 -11.56 -1.26
N LYS A 515 5.67 -10.57 -2.15
CA LYS A 515 5.33 -10.66 -3.59
C LYS A 515 5.82 -11.94 -4.27
N ASP A 516 7.08 -12.29 -4.06
CA ASP A 516 7.75 -13.36 -4.79
C ASP A 516 7.55 -14.73 -4.14
N PHE A 517 6.99 -14.77 -2.93
CA PHE A 517 6.84 -16.01 -2.13
C PHE A 517 5.42 -16.55 -2.10
N VAL A 518 4.43 -15.75 -2.50
CA VAL A 518 3.01 -16.16 -2.51
C VAL A 518 2.56 -16.58 -3.91
N ALA A 519 1.75 -17.63 -3.96
CA ALA A 519 1.13 -18.12 -5.17
C ALA A 519 0.06 -17.15 -5.70
N MET A 520 -0.23 -17.25 -6.98
CA MET A 520 -1.43 -16.62 -7.54
C MET A 520 -2.61 -17.56 -7.28
N ASP A 521 -3.71 -17.02 -6.76
CA ASP A 521 -4.95 -17.77 -6.65
C ASP A 521 -5.55 -17.96 -8.05
N PRO A 522 -5.77 -19.19 -8.52
CA PRO A 522 -6.31 -19.45 -9.85
C PRO A 522 -7.75 -18.96 -10.03
N LEU A 523 -8.51 -18.77 -8.94
CA LEU A 523 -9.84 -18.19 -8.97
C LEU A 523 -9.75 -16.68 -9.19
N THR A 524 -9.15 -15.95 -8.24
CA THR A 524 -9.12 -14.49 -8.31
C THR A 524 -8.09 -13.90 -9.26
N GLU A 525 -7.12 -14.70 -9.74
CA GLU A 525 -5.97 -14.28 -10.54
C GLU A 525 -5.15 -13.16 -9.87
N ARG A 526 -5.19 -13.15 -8.53
CA ARG A 526 -4.45 -12.22 -7.66
C ARG A 526 -3.51 -12.99 -6.75
N PRO A 527 -2.51 -12.33 -6.13
CA PRO A 527 -1.74 -12.94 -5.07
C PRO A 527 -2.68 -13.52 -4.01
N SER A 528 -2.49 -14.79 -3.66
CA SER A 528 -3.35 -15.54 -2.73
C SER A 528 -3.09 -15.10 -1.30
N VAL A 529 -3.61 -13.91 -0.98
CA VAL A 529 -3.53 -13.28 0.34
C VAL A 529 -4.91 -12.80 0.74
N LEU A 530 -5.41 -13.34 1.85
CA LEU A 530 -6.69 -12.96 2.43
C LEU A 530 -6.44 -12.06 3.66
N PRO A 531 -6.86 -10.79 3.64
CA PRO A 531 -6.71 -9.94 4.82
C PRO A 531 -7.65 -10.37 5.95
N PHE A 532 -7.22 -10.19 7.20
CA PHE A 532 -8.08 -10.38 8.36
C PHE A 532 -9.33 -9.47 8.28
N PRO A 533 -10.53 -10.02 8.54
CA PRO A 533 -11.71 -9.18 8.76
C PRO A 533 -11.52 -8.37 10.05
N VAL A 534 -12.07 -7.16 10.09
CA VAL A 534 -12.04 -6.27 11.25
C VAL A 534 -13.46 -6.00 11.78
N LEU A 535 -13.57 -5.63 13.06
CA LEU A 535 -14.85 -5.25 13.66
C LEU A 535 -15.39 -3.98 12.98
N LYS A 536 -16.71 -3.87 12.82
CA LYS A 536 -17.33 -2.69 12.17
C LYS A 536 -17.26 -1.45 13.05
N GLU A 537 -17.32 -1.67 14.36
CA GLU A 537 -17.31 -0.70 15.44
C GLU A 537 -15.89 -0.25 15.77
N ASP A 538 -14.89 -1.10 15.51
CA ASP A 538 -13.48 -0.80 15.73
C ASP A 538 -12.60 -1.44 14.64
N LEU A 539 -12.24 -0.62 13.65
CA LEU A 539 -11.49 -1.03 12.46
C LEU A 539 -10.02 -1.39 12.75
N TYR A 540 -9.56 -1.24 14.00
CA TYR A 540 -8.20 -1.57 14.43
C TYR A 540 -8.10 -2.99 15.03
N GLN A 541 -9.22 -3.67 15.28
CA GLN A 541 -9.30 -5.02 15.86
C GLN A 541 -9.77 -6.07 14.86
N ILE A 542 -9.22 -7.29 14.98
CA ILE A 542 -9.65 -8.44 14.18
C ILE A 542 -11.05 -8.89 14.63
N ASP A 543 -11.91 -9.20 13.67
CA ASP A 543 -13.16 -9.93 13.91
C ASP A 543 -12.86 -11.43 14.01
N LEU A 544 -12.70 -11.93 15.24
CA LEU A 544 -12.31 -13.32 15.50
C LEU A 544 -13.36 -14.34 15.03
N ASN A 545 -14.65 -13.98 15.06
CA ASN A 545 -15.72 -14.87 14.62
C ASN A 545 -15.66 -15.09 13.11
N LYS A 546 -15.60 -14.00 12.33
CA LYS A 546 -15.43 -14.11 10.88
C LYS A 546 -14.08 -14.71 10.50
N THR A 547 -13.03 -14.45 11.28
CA THR A 547 -11.73 -15.06 11.04
C THR A 547 -11.80 -16.58 11.16
N ARG A 548 -12.53 -17.11 12.14
CA ARG A 548 -12.77 -18.56 12.29
C ARG A 548 -13.48 -19.15 11.07
N GLU A 549 -14.56 -18.51 10.61
CA GLU A 549 -15.30 -18.92 9.41
C GLU A 549 -14.41 -18.95 8.15
N LEU A 550 -13.56 -17.92 7.99
CA LEU A 550 -12.62 -17.84 6.87
C LEU A 550 -11.49 -18.85 7.00
N MET A 551 -11.03 -19.20 8.21
CA MET A 551 -9.97 -20.18 8.43
C MET A 551 -10.39 -21.57 7.92
N GLU A 552 -11.65 -21.96 8.16
CA GLU A 552 -12.24 -23.24 7.73
C GLU A 552 -12.40 -23.38 6.22
N SER A 553 -12.56 -22.26 5.50
CA SER A 553 -12.76 -22.29 4.04
C SER A 553 -11.50 -21.96 3.25
N TYR A 554 -10.68 -21.05 3.77
CA TYR A 554 -9.46 -20.59 3.10
C TYR A 554 -8.27 -21.51 3.36
N HIS A 555 -8.13 -22.10 4.56
CA HIS A 555 -6.99 -22.95 4.94
C HIS A 555 -5.61 -22.34 4.57
N PRO A 556 -5.17 -21.26 5.25
CA PRO A 556 -3.88 -20.64 5.00
C PRO A 556 -2.71 -21.59 5.32
N GLU A 557 -1.58 -21.44 4.64
CA GLU A 557 -0.32 -22.11 5.00
C GLU A 557 0.53 -21.24 5.92
N LEU A 558 0.38 -19.91 5.80
CA LEU A 558 1.09 -18.91 6.59
C LEU A 558 0.09 -17.86 7.10
N ILE A 559 0.19 -17.52 8.37
CA ILE A 559 -0.57 -16.45 9.00
C ILE A 559 0.43 -15.42 9.52
N VAL A 560 0.26 -14.16 9.13
CA VAL A 560 1.15 -13.06 9.51
C VAL A 560 0.39 -12.01 10.31
N LEU A 561 0.61 -12.01 11.62
CA LEU A 561 0.19 -10.93 12.51
C LEU A 561 1.29 -9.86 12.48
N GLY A 562 1.14 -8.82 11.67
CA GLY A 562 2.14 -7.76 11.55
C GLY A 562 1.53 -6.40 11.22
N LYS A 563 1.49 -5.51 12.22
CA LYS A 563 0.96 -4.16 12.09
C LYS A 563 2.02 -3.08 12.29
N SER A 564 1.96 -2.06 11.45
CA SER A 564 2.66 -0.78 11.63
C SER A 564 1.86 0.17 12.53
N MET A 565 0.54 0.18 12.37
CA MET A 565 -0.39 0.95 13.18
C MET A 565 -1.12 -0.01 14.08
N ILE A 566 -0.71 -0.06 15.35
CA ILE A 566 -1.16 -1.06 16.33
C ILE A 566 -1.58 -0.35 17.61
N LEU A 567 -2.88 -0.34 17.90
CA LEU A 567 -3.44 0.24 19.12
C LEU A 567 -3.72 -0.81 20.20
N TYR A 568 -3.85 -2.08 19.83
CA TYR A 568 -4.21 -3.16 20.74
C TYR A 568 -3.29 -4.36 20.58
N ARG A 569 -3.34 -5.28 21.54
CA ARG A 569 -2.66 -6.56 21.45
C ARG A 569 -3.19 -7.36 20.25
N GLU A 570 -2.30 -8.05 19.55
CA GLU A 570 -2.72 -8.98 18.49
C GLU A 570 -3.29 -10.26 19.13
N PRO A 571 -4.34 -10.89 18.59
CA PRO A 571 -4.98 -12.06 19.19
C PRO A 571 -4.21 -13.37 18.88
N VAL A 572 -2.94 -13.43 19.30
CA VAL A 572 -2.03 -14.55 18.98
C VAL A 572 -2.58 -15.86 19.54
N ARG A 573 -3.06 -15.86 20.80
CA ARG A 573 -3.59 -17.04 21.47
C ARG A 573 -4.84 -17.58 20.78
N GLU A 574 -5.78 -16.68 20.48
CA GLU A 574 -7.04 -17.03 19.87
C GLU A 574 -6.82 -17.61 18.47
N ILE A 575 -5.90 -17.04 17.69
CA ILE A 575 -5.52 -17.57 16.37
C ILE A 575 -4.79 -18.91 16.50
N ALA A 576 -3.85 -19.04 17.45
CA ALA A 576 -3.14 -20.30 17.69
C ALA A 576 -4.08 -21.45 18.09
N GLU A 577 -5.12 -21.14 18.88
CA GLU A 577 -6.20 -22.07 19.22
C GLU A 577 -7.04 -22.46 18.00
N MET A 578 -7.39 -21.50 17.13
CA MET A 578 -8.16 -21.78 15.91
C MET A 578 -7.45 -22.74 14.96
N ILE A 579 -6.12 -22.67 14.87
CA ILE A 579 -5.35 -23.43 13.88
C ILE A 579 -4.76 -24.74 14.44
N ARG A 580 -4.89 -24.99 15.75
CA ARG A 580 -4.25 -26.11 16.46
C ARG A 580 -4.54 -27.47 15.80
N ASP A 581 -5.79 -27.70 15.42
CA ASP A 581 -6.26 -28.99 14.90
C ASP A 581 -6.28 -29.07 13.37
N LEU A 582 -5.88 -28.00 12.67
CA LEU A 582 -5.81 -27.98 11.21
C LEU A 582 -4.65 -28.84 10.70
N LYS A 583 -4.87 -29.54 9.59
CA LYS A 583 -3.86 -30.40 8.95
C LYS A 583 -3.76 -30.10 7.44
N PRO A 584 -2.60 -29.65 6.93
CA PRO A 584 -1.42 -29.23 7.71
C PRO A 584 -1.72 -27.99 8.56
N ARG A 585 -1.05 -27.88 9.72
CA ARG A 585 -1.14 -26.70 10.58
C ARG A 585 -0.45 -25.50 9.88
N PRO A 586 -1.12 -24.34 9.75
CA PRO A 586 -0.48 -23.11 9.27
C PRO A 586 0.66 -22.65 10.19
N ILE A 587 1.70 -22.04 9.63
CA ILE A 587 2.74 -21.35 10.43
C ILE A 587 2.20 -19.99 10.88
N LEU A 588 2.26 -19.70 12.17
CA LEU A 588 1.89 -18.42 12.79
C LEU A 588 3.12 -17.54 13.01
N LEU A 589 3.31 -16.57 12.12
CA LEU A 589 4.34 -15.54 12.21
C LEU A 589 3.79 -14.27 12.86
N TYR A 590 4.42 -13.82 13.95
CA TYR A 590 4.15 -12.51 14.56
C TYR A 590 5.31 -11.54 14.29
N ASP A 591 5.08 -10.56 13.40
CA ASP A 591 5.96 -9.41 13.25
C ASP A 591 5.68 -8.38 14.37
N MET A 592 6.53 -8.41 15.37
CA MET A 592 6.48 -7.56 16.56
C MET A 592 7.30 -6.27 16.40
N ALA A 593 7.68 -5.85 15.19
CA ALA A 593 8.66 -4.77 15.03
C ALA A 593 8.35 -3.49 15.82
N HIS A 594 7.08 -3.09 15.92
CA HIS A 594 6.67 -1.91 16.68
C HIS A 594 6.61 -2.14 18.20
N VAL A 595 6.34 -3.36 18.65
CA VAL A 595 6.07 -3.71 20.06
C VAL A 595 7.14 -4.62 20.67
N LEU A 596 8.24 -4.85 19.95
CA LEU A 596 9.32 -5.75 20.38
C LEU A 596 9.88 -5.35 21.75
N GLY A 597 10.12 -4.05 22.00
CA GLY A 597 10.61 -3.59 23.31
C GLY A 597 9.57 -3.71 24.42
N LEU A 598 8.30 -3.93 24.06
CA LEU A 598 7.21 -4.12 25.01
C LEU A 598 7.01 -5.60 25.41
N LEU A 599 7.70 -6.54 24.75
CA LEU A 599 7.53 -7.97 24.96
C LEU A 599 7.74 -8.38 26.43
N GLY A 600 6.78 -9.11 26.96
CA GLY A 600 6.78 -9.56 28.35
C GLY A 600 5.42 -9.40 29.03
N PRO A 601 5.36 -9.66 30.35
CA PRO A 601 4.11 -9.87 31.08
C PRO A 601 3.19 -8.64 31.16
N PHE A 602 3.69 -7.44 30.87
CA PHE A 602 2.89 -6.21 30.89
C PHE A 602 2.17 -5.95 29.56
N TYR A 603 2.60 -6.58 28.48
CA TYR A 603 2.01 -6.43 27.14
C TYR A 603 1.62 -7.77 26.54
N GLN A 604 2.57 -8.59 26.11
CA GLN A 604 2.30 -9.82 25.36
C GLN A 604 3.49 -10.79 25.40
N GLU A 605 3.20 -12.09 25.49
CA GLU A 605 4.19 -13.18 25.53
C GLU A 605 3.94 -14.15 24.36
N PRO A 606 4.44 -13.82 23.15
CA PRO A 606 3.98 -14.40 21.88
C PRO A 606 4.17 -15.92 21.80
N PHE A 607 5.29 -16.46 22.30
CA PHE A 607 5.57 -17.89 22.27
C PHE A 607 4.71 -18.69 23.26
N GLN A 608 4.38 -18.11 24.42
CA GLN A 608 3.43 -18.73 25.37
C GLN A 608 2.00 -18.68 24.82
N GLU A 609 1.71 -17.69 23.98
CA GLU A 609 0.44 -17.55 23.27
C GLU A 609 0.35 -18.41 22.00
N GLY A 610 1.45 -19.03 21.57
CA GLY A 610 1.44 -20.03 20.48
C GLY A 610 1.89 -19.51 19.11
N ALA A 611 2.59 -18.38 19.05
CA ALA A 611 3.33 -17.98 17.85
C ALA A 611 4.45 -18.99 17.56
N ASP A 612 4.62 -19.33 16.28
CA ASP A 612 5.68 -20.23 15.81
C ASP A 612 6.99 -19.47 15.59
N ILE A 613 6.88 -18.27 15.01
CA ILE A 613 8.01 -17.42 14.66
C ILE A 613 7.68 -15.98 15.08
N VAL A 614 8.65 -15.29 15.65
CA VAL A 614 8.60 -13.85 15.89
C VAL A 614 9.65 -13.16 15.03
N THR A 615 9.26 -12.13 14.28
CA THR A 615 10.19 -11.21 13.64
C THR A 615 10.10 -9.83 14.27
N GLY A 616 11.15 -9.03 14.15
CA GLY A 616 11.14 -7.70 14.76
C GLY A 616 12.19 -6.76 14.20
N SER A 617 12.06 -5.48 14.56
CA SER A 617 13.03 -4.43 14.32
C SER A 617 13.64 -4.00 15.65
N THR A 618 14.95 -3.87 15.71
CA THR A 618 15.68 -3.58 16.96
C THR A 618 15.87 -2.08 17.25
N HIS A 619 15.07 -1.20 16.65
CA HIS A 619 15.26 0.26 16.66
C HIS A 619 13.96 1.08 16.85
N LYS A 620 12.87 0.42 17.25
CA LYS A 620 11.57 1.05 17.53
C LYS A 620 11.36 1.16 19.03
N THR A 621 10.40 0.45 19.61
CA THR A 621 10.29 0.31 21.07
C THR A 621 11.47 -0.46 21.66
N PHE A 622 12.04 -1.41 20.93
CA PHE A 622 13.37 -1.93 21.24
C PHE A 622 14.40 -0.91 20.79
N PHE A 623 15.21 -0.40 21.72
CA PHE A 623 15.92 0.86 21.53
C PHE A 623 17.41 0.70 21.16
N GLY A 624 17.68 -0.28 20.29
CA GLY A 624 18.99 -0.57 19.72
C GLY A 624 19.20 0.04 18.32
N PRO A 625 20.25 -0.40 17.60
CA PRO A 625 20.55 0.08 16.25
C PRO A 625 19.60 -0.52 15.20
N GLN A 626 19.61 0.06 13.99
CA GLN A 626 18.75 -0.39 12.89
C GLN A 626 19.14 -1.78 12.37
N ARG A 627 18.49 -2.82 12.91
CA ARG A 627 18.59 -4.22 12.46
C ARG A 627 17.24 -4.92 12.52
N GLY A 628 17.22 -6.18 12.09
CA GLY A 628 16.10 -7.10 12.31
C GLY A 628 16.49 -8.22 13.27
N LEU A 629 15.52 -9.08 13.57
CA LEU A 629 15.75 -10.36 14.23
C LEU A 629 14.67 -11.37 13.83
N ILE A 630 14.98 -12.65 14.01
CA ILE A 630 14.02 -13.76 13.94
C ILE A 630 14.18 -14.59 15.21
N GLY A 631 13.10 -14.88 15.92
CA GLY A 631 13.09 -15.78 17.08
C GLY A 631 12.10 -16.92 16.87
N SER A 632 12.39 -18.09 17.45
CA SER A 632 11.56 -19.29 17.31
C SER A 632 11.78 -20.28 18.46
N ASN A 633 10.86 -21.23 18.64
CA ASN A 633 11.03 -22.41 19.49
C ASN A 633 11.30 -23.71 18.68
N MET A 634 11.62 -23.58 17.40
CA MET A 634 11.88 -24.68 16.46
C MET A 634 13.34 -25.19 16.56
N SER A 635 13.78 -25.54 17.77
CA SER A 635 15.12 -26.06 18.02
C SER A 635 15.28 -27.52 17.56
N GLU A 636 16.51 -28.04 17.67
CA GLU A 636 16.82 -29.45 17.40
C GLU A 636 15.87 -30.40 18.14
N GLY A 637 15.38 -31.43 17.42
CA GLY A 637 14.46 -32.44 17.93
C GLY A 637 12.97 -32.03 17.92
N THR A 638 12.63 -30.83 17.46
CA THR A 638 11.23 -30.38 17.28
C THR A 638 10.70 -30.70 15.88
N GLU A 639 9.37 -30.74 15.70
CA GLU A 639 8.72 -31.03 14.41
C GLU A 639 9.17 -30.11 13.27
N TYR A 640 9.53 -28.87 13.60
CA TYR A 640 9.87 -27.82 12.64
C TYR A 640 11.35 -27.42 12.68
N GLU A 641 12.25 -28.27 13.20
CA GLU A 641 13.71 -28.06 13.16
C GLU A 641 14.19 -27.73 11.73
N ASP A 642 13.79 -28.54 10.75
CA ASP A 642 14.13 -28.34 9.33
C ASP A 642 13.73 -26.95 8.79
N LEU A 643 12.61 -26.41 9.28
CA LEU A 643 12.13 -25.09 8.89
C LEU A 643 13.05 -24.01 9.46
N TRP A 644 13.42 -24.10 10.73
CA TRP A 644 14.37 -23.18 11.34
C TRP A 644 15.71 -23.20 10.61
N GLU A 645 16.25 -24.38 10.33
CA GLU A 645 17.50 -24.49 9.57
C GLU A 645 17.39 -23.88 8.17
N SER A 646 16.26 -24.07 7.48
CA SER A 646 16.01 -23.43 6.19
C SER A 646 15.99 -21.91 6.32
N ILE A 647 15.40 -21.35 7.36
CA ILE A 647 15.44 -19.91 7.63
C ILE A 647 16.87 -19.43 7.82
N VAL A 648 17.67 -20.10 8.67
CA VAL A 648 19.08 -19.75 8.92
C VAL A 648 19.91 -19.81 7.61
N ARG A 649 19.73 -20.86 6.80
CA ARG A 649 20.37 -20.99 5.46
C ARG A 649 19.94 -19.91 4.47
N ARG A 650 18.71 -19.40 4.60
CA ARG A 650 18.20 -18.31 3.77
C ARG A 650 18.55 -16.92 4.30
N VAL A 651 18.99 -16.81 5.55
CA VAL A 651 19.69 -15.62 6.05
C VAL A 651 21.10 -15.57 5.47
N PHE A 652 21.94 -16.58 5.72
CA PHE A 652 23.26 -16.70 5.09
C PHE A 652 23.42 -18.07 4.43
N PRO A 653 23.83 -18.14 3.15
CA PRO A 653 24.24 -17.03 2.26
C PRO A 653 23.08 -16.38 1.49
N GLY A 654 21.82 -16.60 1.89
CA GLY A 654 20.65 -16.20 1.08
C GLY A 654 20.35 -14.70 1.05
N SER A 655 20.27 -14.05 2.21
CA SER A 655 19.81 -12.65 2.35
C SER A 655 20.94 -11.68 2.68
N VAL A 656 22.00 -12.17 3.32
CA VAL A 656 23.22 -11.42 3.62
C VAL A 656 24.44 -12.19 3.13
N SER A 657 25.45 -11.44 2.73
CA SER A 657 26.84 -11.91 2.62
C SER A 657 27.50 -11.60 3.98
N ASN A 658 28.25 -10.51 4.10
CA ASN A 658 28.63 -9.96 5.39
C ASN A 658 27.45 -9.20 6.02
N HIS A 659 27.11 -9.50 7.26
CA HIS A 659 26.14 -8.71 8.01
C HIS A 659 26.84 -7.51 8.70
N HIS A 660 26.08 -6.50 9.13
CA HIS A 660 26.66 -5.21 9.53
C HIS A 660 27.30 -5.23 10.93
N LEU A 661 28.57 -5.61 11.04
CA LEU A 661 29.24 -5.89 12.32
C LEU A 661 29.25 -4.70 13.30
N GLY A 662 29.45 -3.46 12.84
CA GLY A 662 29.40 -2.29 13.73
C GLY A 662 28.08 -2.21 14.50
N THR A 663 26.95 -2.17 13.78
CA THR A 663 25.61 -2.17 14.40
C THR A 663 25.31 -3.45 15.19
N LEU A 664 26.00 -4.57 14.95
CA LEU A 664 25.82 -5.78 15.75
C LEU A 664 26.35 -5.58 17.17
N ILE A 665 27.54 -4.97 17.30
CA ILE A 665 28.15 -4.65 18.60
C ILE A 665 27.28 -3.66 19.37
N GLY A 666 26.77 -2.63 18.68
CA GLY A 666 25.80 -1.72 19.27
C GLY A 666 24.53 -2.44 19.75
N LEU A 667 24.07 -3.47 19.02
CA LEU A 667 22.90 -4.24 19.39
C LEU A 667 23.13 -5.07 20.66
N LEU A 668 24.33 -5.64 20.85
CA LEU A 668 24.67 -6.33 22.11
C LEU A 668 24.55 -5.39 23.32
N MET A 669 25.11 -4.18 23.22
CA MET A 669 24.98 -3.20 24.30
C MET A 669 23.50 -2.82 24.54
N ALA A 670 22.71 -2.66 23.48
CA ALA A 670 21.28 -2.37 23.61
C ALA A 670 20.50 -3.53 24.24
N ALA A 671 20.88 -4.79 23.97
CA ALA A 671 20.29 -5.96 24.60
C ALA A 671 20.58 -6.00 26.10
N TYR A 672 21.80 -5.66 26.55
CA TYR A 672 22.10 -5.51 27.98
C TYR A 672 21.24 -4.43 28.64
N GLU A 673 21.14 -3.25 28.02
CA GLU A 673 20.28 -2.16 28.53
C GLU A 673 18.81 -2.63 28.61
N MET A 674 18.32 -3.28 27.56
CA MET A 674 16.93 -3.73 27.51
C MET A 674 16.66 -4.81 28.56
N ASN A 675 17.47 -5.85 28.69
CA ASN A 675 17.25 -6.89 29.69
C ASN A 675 17.36 -6.37 31.13
N THR A 676 18.14 -5.30 31.36
CA THR A 676 18.24 -4.63 32.66
C THR A 676 16.97 -3.84 32.99
N TYR A 677 16.45 -3.07 32.03
CA TYR A 677 15.43 -2.05 32.29
C TYR A 677 14.03 -2.36 31.72
N LYS A 678 13.84 -3.51 31.06
CA LYS A 678 12.61 -3.79 30.30
C LYS A 678 11.34 -3.64 31.13
N ARG A 679 11.34 -4.06 32.40
CA ARG A 679 10.12 -4.05 33.23
C ARG A 679 9.64 -2.64 33.52
N GLU A 680 10.54 -1.75 33.91
CA GLU A 680 10.28 -0.35 34.24
C GLU A 680 9.92 0.43 32.97
N TYR A 681 10.69 0.24 31.90
CA TYR A 681 10.44 0.87 30.61
C TYR A 681 9.08 0.49 30.03
N GLN A 682 8.72 -0.79 30.07
CA GLN A 682 7.43 -1.30 29.59
C GLN A 682 6.26 -0.64 30.29
N LYS A 683 6.27 -0.63 31.62
CA LYS A 683 5.22 0.02 32.41
C LYS A 683 5.11 1.49 32.07
N ALA A 684 6.24 2.19 32.04
CA ALA A 684 6.28 3.63 31.75
C ALA A 684 5.70 3.93 30.36
N VAL A 685 6.15 3.26 29.31
CA VAL A 685 5.66 3.48 27.94
C VAL A 685 4.16 3.22 27.82
N LEU A 686 3.66 2.10 28.38
CA LEU A 686 2.24 1.75 28.31
C LEU A 686 1.36 2.76 29.10
N SER A 687 1.81 3.18 30.28
CA SER A 687 1.11 4.16 31.11
C SER A 687 1.09 5.55 30.46
N ASN A 688 2.24 6.01 29.98
CA ASN A 688 2.40 7.28 29.27
C ASN A 688 1.54 7.35 28.00
N ALA A 689 1.46 6.27 27.21
CA ALA A 689 0.64 6.25 26.00
C ALA A 689 -0.85 6.43 26.32
N LYS A 690 -1.35 5.73 27.35
CA LYS A 690 -2.74 5.87 27.83
C LYS A 690 -3.01 7.26 28.39
N ALA A 691 -2.10 7.80 29.21
CA ALA A 691 -2.21 9.13 29.77
C ALA A 691 -2.22 10.21 28.67
N PHE A 692 -1.34 10.09 27.69
CA PHE A 692 -1.27 11.01 26.56
C PHE A 692 -2.54 10.97 25.69
N ALA A 693 -3.05 9.77 25.37
CA ALA A 693 -4.29 9.62 24.63
C ALA A 693 -5.49 10.25 25.36
N ARG A 694 -5.62 10.02 26.66
CA ARG A 694 -6.66 10.64 27.49
C ARG A 694 -6.51 12.16 27.54
N ALA A 695 -5.29 12.67 27.73
CA ALA A 695 -5.04 14.10 27.78
C ALA A 695 -5.39 14.80 26.46
N LEU A 696 -5.02 14.23 25.32
CA LEU A 696 -5.42 14.76 24.00
C LEU A 696 -6.95 14.79 23.86
N LYS A 697 -7.63 13.74 24.32
CA LYS A 697 -9.10 13.70 24.33
C LYS A 697 -9.70 14.78 25.23
N ASP A 698 -9.17 14.99 26.42
CA ASP A 698 -9.62 16.00 27.38
C ASP A 698 -9.42 17.43 26.84
N GLN A 699 -8.40 17.64 25.99
CA GLN A 699 -8.19 18.89 25.25
C GLN A 699 -9.12 19.09 24.05
N GLY A 700 -10.06 18.17 23.82
CA GLY A 700 -11.06 18.25 22.74
C GLY A 700 -10.58 17.73 21.39
N LEU A 701 -9.43 17.05 21.33
CA LEU A 701 -8.93 16.44 20.10
C LEU A 701 -9.57 15.06 19.88
N MET A 702 -9.70 14.64 18.61
CA MET A 702 -10.32 13.37 18.25
C MET A 702 -9.30 12.23 18.25
N VAL A 703 -9.24 11.47 19.34
CA VAL A 703 -8.34 10.33 19.51
C VAL A 703 -9.02 9.05 19.05
N GLU A 704 -8.34 8.28 18.20
CA GLU A 704 -8.84 6.98 17.73
C GLU A 704 -8.56 5.87 18.75
N GLY A 705 -9.39 4.82 18.72
CA GLY A 705 -9.33 3.69 19.64
C GLY A 705 -10.44 3.71 20.70
N ASN A 706 -10.55 2.62 21.45
CA ASN A 706 -11.63 2.35 22.39
C ASN A 706 -11.37 3.10 23.72
N PRO A 707 -12.22 4.07 24.10
CA PRO A 707 -12.06 4.81 25.36
C PRO A 707 -12.05 3.92 26.61
N GLU A 708 -12.78 2.80 26.60
CA GLU A 708 -12.85 1.85 27.73
C GLU A 708 -11.49 1.18 27.98
N LEU A 709 -10.70 0.97 26.94
CA LEU A 709 -9.33 0.45 27.02
C LEU A 709 -8.29 1.56 27.24
N GLY A 710 -8.72 2.83 27.31
CA GLY A 710 -7.84 4.00 27.35
C GLY A 710 -7.24 4.35 25.99
N PHE A 711 -7.96 4.06 24.90
CA PHE A 711 -7.61 4.28 23.49
C PHE A 711 -6.50 3.41 22.92
N THR A 712 -5.51 3.02 23.74
CA THR A 712 -4.37 2.22 23.30
C THR A 712 -3.88 1.29 24.42
N GLU A 713 -3.39 0.13 24.03
CA GLU A 713 -2.67 -0.85 24.86
C GLU A 713 -1.21 -0.99 24.44
N THR A 714 -0.73 -0.14 23.53
CA THR A 714 0.64 -0.14 23.02
C THR A 714 1.34 1.18 23.36
N HIS A 715 2.46 1.47 22.70
CA HIS A 715 3.14 2.76 22.79
C HIS A 715 2.55 3.83 21.85
N GLN A 716 1.60 3.46 20.98
CA GLN A 716 1.10 4.36 19.94
C GLN A 716 -0.18 5.08 20.36
N VAL A 717 -0.33 6.31 19.87
CA VAL A 717 -1.57 7.10 19.94
C VAL A 717 -1.89 7.62 18.55
N VAL A 718 -3.13 7.46 18.11
CA VAL A 718 -3.58 7.93 16.79
C VAL A 718 -4.59 9.05 16.97
N LEU A 719 -4.33 10.18 16.31
CA LEU A 719 -5.18 11.35 16.35
C LEU A 719 -5.81 11.59 14.99
N ARG A 720 -7.15 11.64 14.92
CA ARG A 720 -7.86 12.05 13.71
C ARG A 720 -7.90 13.57 13.63
N VAL A 721 -7.40 14.09 12.53
CA VAL A 721 -7.22 15.53 12.31
C VAL A 721 -8.03 16.09 11.14
N GLY A 722 -8.76 15.20 10.44
CA GLY A 722 -9.65 15.54 9.34
C GLY A 722 -9.06 15.17 7.98
N TYR A 723 -9.94 14.99 7.00
CA TYR A 723 -9.60 14.52 5.66
C TYR A 723 -8.47 15.34 5.02
N ARG A 724 -7.38 14.68 4.58
CA ARG A 724 -6.16 15.29 4.00
C ARG A 724 -5.40 16.28 4.88
N ARG A 725 -5.80 16.50 6.13
CA ARG A 725 -5.12 17.45 7.01
C ARG A 725 -3.88 16.87 7.69
N GLY A 726 -3.66 15.55 7.61
CA GLY A 726 -2.51 14.88 8.20
C GLY A 726 -1.17 15.52 7.84
N PRO A 727 -0.80 15.61 6.54
CA PRO A 727 0.46 16.22 6.11
C PRO A 727 0.61 17.69 6.54
N LEU A 728 -0.45 18.48 6.41
CA LEU A 728 -0.45 19.90 6.80
C LEU A 728 -0.14 20.05 8.29
N LEU A 729 -0.81 19.28 9.13
CA LEU A 729 -0.66 19.39 10.58
C LEU A 729 0.63 18.73 11.09
N ALA A 730 1.15 17.71 10.40
CA ALA A 730 2.47 17.17 10.68
C ALA A 730 3.56 18.24 10.44
N ASN A 731 3.51 18.95 9.31
CA ASN A 731 4.45 20.05 9.03
C ASN A 731 4.30 21.19 10.05
N ARG A 732 3.07 21.58 10.38
CA ARG A 732 2.81 22.61 11.39
C ARG A 732 3.38 22.23 12.76
N LEU A 733 3.24 20.97 13.16
CA LEU A 733 3.84 20.47 14.40
C LEU A 733 5.39 20.49 14.30
N GLU A 734 5.95 20.09 13.17
CA GLU A 734 7.40 20.11 12.93
C GLU A 734 7.99 21.53 13.00
N GLU A 735 7.33 22.52 12.42
CA GLU A 735 7.66 23.95 12.55
C GLU A 735 7.66 24.43 14.01
N ASN A 736 6.91 23.74 14.87
CA ASN A 736 6.82 23.98 16.31
C ASN A 736 7.65 23.00 17.15
N ASN A 737 8.61 22.31 16.53
CA ASN A 737 9.51 21.37 17.19
C ASN A 737 8.82 20.13 17.80
N ILE A 738 7.68 19.70 17.25
CA ILE A 738 7.05 18.41 17.55
C ILE A 738 7.02 17.59 16.26
N ILE A 739 7.76 16.49 16.20
CA ILE A 739 7.74 15.63 15.01
C ILE A 739 6.84 14.42 15.20
N VAL A 740 5.98 14.20 14.22
CA VAL A 740 5.01 13.10 14.14
C VAL A 740 5.05 12.52 12.72
N ASN A 741 4.39 11.39 12.48
CA ASN A 741 4.10 10.98 11.10
C ASN A 741 2.61 11.09 10.82
N TYR A 742 2.24 11.65 9.67
CA TYR A 742 0.86 11.53 9.19
C TYR A 742 0.59 10.09 8.74
N GLN A 743 -0.68 9.68 8.80
CA GLN A 743 -1.09 8.29 8.61
C GLN A 743 -2.49 8.25 8.00
N SER A 744 -2.70 7.35 7.02
CA SER A 744 -4.04 7.04 6.55
C SER A 744 -4.80 6.25 7.62
N ALA A 745 -6.01 6.72 7.93
CA ALA A 745 -6.96 5.99 8.75
C ALA A 745 -7.45 4.72 8.03
N PRO A 746 -8.01 3.74 8.76
CA PRO A 746 -8.57 2.54 8.16
C PRO A 746 -9.63 2.78 7.09
N ASP A 747 -10.31 3.93 7.13
CA ASP A 747 -11.40 4.36 6.25
C ASP A 747 -10.98 5.40 5.19
N ASP A 748 -9.69 5.72 5.10
CA ASP A 748 -9.15 6.58 4.04
C ASP A 748 -8.91 5.80 2.73
N GLU A 749 -9.02 6.49 1.60
CA GLU A 749 -8.86 5.90 0.26
C GLU A 749 -7.39 5.63 -0.11
N ALA A 750 -6.47 6.44 0.40
CA ALA A 750 -5.05 6.36 0.08
C ALA A 750 -4.20 7.09 1.12
N PHE A 751 -2.90 6.86 1.10
CA PHE A 751 -1.95 7.56 1.96
C PHE A 751 -1.91 9.08 1.70
N THR A 752 -2.13 9.53 0.47
CA THR A 752 -2.23 10.97 0.16
C THR A 752 -3.48 11.63 0.73
N ALA A 753 -4.48 10.82 1.12
CA ALA A 753 -5.71 11.28 1.77
C ALA A 753 -5.61 11.27 3.30
N ALA A 754 -4.42 11.01 3.86
CA ALA A 754 -4.20 10.79 5.28
C ALA A 754 -4.95 11.78 6.19
N SER A 755 -5.89 11.22 6.96
CA SER A 755 -6.74 11.96 7.89
C SER A 755 -6.29 11.88 9.35
N CYS A 756 -5.19 11.18 9.63
CA CYS A 756 -4.66 10.99 10.98
C CYS A 756 -3.19 11.40 11.13
N LEU A 757 -2.81 11.65 12.38
CA LEU A 757 -1.43 11.67 12.86
C LEU A 757 -1.21 10.42 13.72
N ARG A 758 -0.10 9.72 13.50
CA ARG A 758 0.31 8.57 14.31
C ARG A 758 1.51 8.97 15.15
N MET A 759 1.37 8.79 16.45
CA MET A 759 2.32 9.22 17.46
C MET A 759 2.75 8.03 18.32
N GLY A 760 3.92 8.12 18.94
CA GLY A 760 4.40 7.18 19.95
C GLY A 760 5.18 7.89 21.05
N VAL A 761 5.08 7.36 22.27
CA VAL A 761 5.63 8.00 23.48
C VAL A 761 7.02 7.49 23.88
N GLN A 762 7.53 6.47 23.19
CA GLN A 762 8.67 5.66 23.59
C GLN A 762 9.99 6.43 23.69
N GLU A 763 10.29 7.31 22.72
CA GLU A 763 11.53 8.10 22.74
C GLU A 763 11.50 9.11 23.89
N MET A 764 10.39 9.83 24.05
CA MET A 764 10.29 10.83 25.11
C MET A 764 10.18 10.20 26.51
N THR A 765 9.64 9.00 26.61
CA THR A 765 9.71 8.20 27.84
C THR A 765 11.17 7.86 28.18
N ARG A 766 12.01 7.51 27.19
CA ARG A 766 13.46 7.37 27.43
C ARG A 766 14.12 8.67 27.87
N PHE A 767 13.60 9.83 27.52
CA PHE A 767 14.09 11.12 27.99
C PHE A 767 13.49 11.56 29.33
N GLY A 768 12.72 10.68 29.99
CA GLY A 768 12.18 10.89 31.32
C GLY A 768 10.85 11.64 31.37
N MET A 769 10.13 11.76 30.25
CA MET A 769 8.75 12.25 30.31
C MET A 769 7.83 11.23 30.98
N GLU A 770 6.99 11.71 31.89
CA GLU A 770 5.97 10.93 32.60
C GLU A 770 4.56 11.40 32.22
N GLU A 771 3.53 10.80 32.83
CA GLU A 771 2.12 11.03 32.50
C GLU A 771 1.73 12.52 32.53
N GLU A 772 2.17 13.28 33.55
CA GLU A 772 1.88 14.72 33.67
C GLU A 772 2.56 15.56 32.59
N ASP A 773 3.74 15.14 32.13
CA ASP A 773 4.44 15.85 31.05
C ASP A 773 3.74 15.63 29.71
N PHE A 774 3.18 14.44 29.48
CA PHE A 774 2.34 14.18 28.32
C PHE A 774 1.01 14.92 28.37
N LYS A 775 0.44 15.16 29.57
CA LYS A 775 -0.72 16.05 29.73
C LYS A 775 -0.40 17.48 29.32
N GLN A 776 0.73 18.01 29.78
CA GLN A 776 1.19 19.34 29.37
C GLN A 776 1.48 19.40 27.86
N LEU A 777 2.08 18.36 27.27
CA LEU A 777 2.30 18.29 25.83
C LEU A 777 0.99 18.34 25.04
N ALA A 778 -0.06 17.65 25.51
CA ALA A 778 -1.37 17.67 24.87
C ALA A 778 -1.99 19.08 24.82
N GLU A 779 -1.76 19.90 25.86
CA GLU A 779 -2.17 21.32 25.86
C GLU A 779 -1.49 22.11 24.74
N TYR A 780 -0.17 21.99 24.59
CA TYR A 780 0.53 22.66 23.49
C TYR A 780 0.06 22.18 22.11
N MET A 781 -0.15 20.87 21.96
CA MET A 781 -0.62 20.29 20.70
C MET A 781 -2.01 20.79 20.34
N LYS A 782 -2.92 20.96 21.30
CA LYS A 782 -4.22 21.61 21.08
C LYS A 782 -4.04 23.03 20.53
N GLU A 783 -3.17 23.84 21.14
CA GLU A 783 -2.93 25.21 20.72
C GLU A 783 -2.38 25.30 19.29
N ILE A 784 -1.50 24.37 18.89
CA ILE A 784 -0.96 24.29 17.53
C ILE A 784 -2.01 23.77 16.52
N ILE A 785 -2.71 22.67 16.87
CA ILE A 785 -3.62 21.97 15.94
C ILE A 785 -4.92 22.74 15.72
N LEU A 786 -5.54 23.22 16.80
CA LEU A 786 -6.86 23.88 16.73
C LEU A 786 -6.76 25.39 16.46
N PHE A 787 -5.71 26.04 16.98
CA PHE A 787 -5.61 27.50 16.96
C PHE A 787 -4.41 28.05 16.17
N ASP A 788 -3.58 27.18 15.57
CA ASP A 788 -2.42 27.58 14.76
C ASP A 788 -1.44 28.51 15.49
N ARG A 789 -1.31 28.33 16.81
CA ARG A 789 -0.42 29.16 17.62
C ARG A 789 1.03 28.72 17.42
N PRO A 790 1.95 29.66 17.09
CA PRO A 790 3.38 29.36 17.00
C PRO A 790 3.99 29.25 18.39
N LEU A 791 4.31 28.02 18.81
CA LEU A 791 4.84 27.66 20.13
C LEU A 791 6.24 27.02 20.06
N ALA A 792 6.96 27.19 18.95
CA ALA A 792 8.28 26.58 18.75
C ALA A 792 9.27 26.85 19.91
N GLN A 793 9.28 28.07 20.45
CA GLN A 793 10.18 28.45 21.55
C GLN A 793 9.74 27.82 22.88
N GLU A 794 8.45 27.79 23.15
CA GLU A 794 7.83 27.18 24.32
C GLU A 794 8.09 25.68 24.34
N ILE A 795 7.92 25.00 23.20
CA ILE A 795 8.23 23.58 23.05
C ILE A 795 9.71 23.33 23.27
N SER A 796 10.62 24.13 22.69
CA SER A 796 12.06 23.95 22.96
C SER A 796 12.43 24.22 24.41
N ARG A 797 11.79 25.16 25.10
CA ARG A 797 11.98 25.38 26.55
C ARG A 797 11.45 24.19 27.36
N PHE A 798 10.29 23.65 26.99
CA PHE A 798 9.74 22.44 27.61
C PHE A 798 10.66 21.24 27.40
N ARG A 799 11.16 21.04 26.18
CA ARG A 799 12.08 19.96 25.81
C ARG A 799 13.38 19.96 26.62
N LYS A 800 13.90 21.14 27.02
CA LYS A 800 15.12 21.27 27.83
C LYS A 800 15.04 20.60 29.21
N ARG A 801 13.84 20.31 29.72
CA ARG A 801 13.66 19.54 30.96
C ARG A 801 14.05 18.06 30.82
N PHE A 802 14.14 17.55 29.59
CA PHE A 802 14.22 16.11 29.31
C PHE A 802 15.49 15.72 28.52
N THR A 803 16.62 16.38 28.74
CA THR A 803 17.83 16.13 27.93
C THR A 803 18.64 14.91 28.36
N GLU A 804 18.38 14.38 29.55
CA GLU A 804 19.06 13.21 30.10
C GLU A 804 18.33 11.92 29.68
N MET A 805 19.06 10.95 29.15
CA MET A 805 18.48 9.67 28.75
C MET A 805 18.41 8.69 29.92
N LYS A 806 17.30 7.98 30.03
CA LYS A 806 16.96 6.93 30.98
C LYS A 806 16.98 5.55 30.31
N TYR A 807 16.93 4.51 31.12
CA TYR A 807 16.97 3.11 30.68
C TYR A 807 18.23 2.79 29.86
N CYS A 808 19.36 3.34 30.30
CA CYS A 808 20.70 3.05 29.82
C CYS A 808 21.67 3.16 30.99
N LEU A 809 22.96 2.93 30.75
CA LEU A 809 23.97 3.19 31.79
C LEU A 809 23.92 4.68 32.19
N PRO A 810 23.90 5.03 33.48
CA PRO A 810 23.86 6.42 33.92
C PRO A 810 25.01 7.25 33.33
N GLU A 811 24.76 8.52 33.01
CA GLU A 811 25.74 9.39 32.33
C GLU A 811 27.09 9.43 33.05
N LYS A 812 27.07 9.49 34.39
CA LYS A 812 28.29 9.51 35.22
C LYS A 812 29.16 8.26 35.04
N GLU A 813 28.54 7.11 34.85
CA GLU A 813 29.22 5.83 34.64
C GLU A 813 29.64 5.66 33.17
N ALA A 814 28.78 6.08 32.24
CA ALA A 814 29.04 5.99 30.80
C ALA A 814 30.12 6.97 30.30
N SER A 815 30.28 8.13 30.94
CA SER A 815 31.16 9.22 30.46
C SER A 815 32.61 8.79 30.25
N SER A 816 33.15 7.98 31.17
CA SER A 816 34.52 7.46 31.06
C SER A 816 34.68 6.54 29.84
N LEU A 817 33.73 5.62 29.66
CA LEU A 817 33.71 4.68 28.54
C LEU A 817 33.50 5.38 27.19
N VAL A 818 32.60 6.36 27.14
CA VAL A 818 32.34 7.22 25.97
C VAL A 818 33.62 7.96 25.57
N SER A 819 34.35 8.52 26.54
CA SER A 819 35.60 9.23 26.28
C SER A 819 36.68 8.31 25.73
N GLN A 820 36.83 7.11 26.32
CA GLN A 820 37.76 6.09 25.84
C GLN A 820 37.42 5.61 24.41
N LEU A 821 36.13 5.37 24.12
CA LEU A 821 35.68 4.99 22.77
C LEU A 821 35.95 6.10 21.76
N PHE A 822 35.71 7.36 22.13
CA PHE A 822 35.98 8.49 21.24
C PHE A 822 37.47 8.68 20.98
N GLU A 823 38.33 8.44 21.98
CA GLU A 823 39.78 8.43 21.80
C GLU A 823 40.23 7.31 20.87
N ALA A 824 39.65 6.11 20.99
CA ALA A 824 39.95 4.98 20.11
C ALA A 824 39.48 5.16 18.66
N LEU A 825 38.58 6.11 18.38
CA LEU A 825 38.12 6.47 17.03
C LEU A 825 39.03 7.50 16.33
N ARG A 826 39.94 8.15 17.07
CA ARG A 826 40.92 9.10 16.52
C ARG A 826 42.15 8.37 16.01
#